data_AF-A0A957PJB7-F1
#
_entry.id   AF-A0A957PJB7-F1
#
_cell.length_a   1.000
_cell.length_b   1.000
_cell.length_c   1.000
_cell.angle_alpha   90.00
_cell.angle_beta   90.00
_cell.angle_gamma   90.00
#
_symmetry.space_group_name_H-M   'P 1'
#
loop_
_entity.id
_entity.type
_entity.pdbx_description
1 polymer ?
#
loop_
_entity_poly.entity_id
_entity_poly.type
_entity_poly.pdbx_seq_one_letter_code
_entity_poly.pdbx_strand_id
1 'polypeptide(L)'
;MAKSHYFLFLTLVSGLLALSYFVRPLAGLENGLVESSAVSLSAEKSSALVVENRLSLAPLTSNSESPIIASLTWEPAEQVIRLGQDSDNYPLTWATDGHLYTAYGDGHGFDPPVSKKLSMGFARIEGSPPDISAVNIRSANEIVGEGRKFMKSSGLLAMDDIIYMWVRNLDDVGNYCRLAWSEDNMVTWSYSSWLFEQFGFCTFINYGQNYDGARDDYVYMVSHDNPNAYKTAERFILARVPRSQIRDRNAYEFFKRIDTDGTPLWSTNVLAKGSILDSPGAQARRGAITYNAAIGRYIWWQGIPNTEDVRFSGGIRIYDAAEPWGPWSLVYNATLWDIGPGDLGNFPSKWMSSDGLTMYLAFSGDDKFSVRKATLTLYATPTPSPTNTPVNTPTPTNTPTSTNTPTPSNTPTSTSTTTSTPTGTATPTFTVTPTPTETRTPTLTSTATGTLSASERLTPQPTGTPTFTPTPTETSTPSVTPTSTPFVISKYDTDNDGIFDYYEDHNHDGNLLNDDTDQDGYPDFQDNDDDDDWFPTIDEKADPDIDGSPADATDTDQDGIPDFLDDDDDGDGALSRQEGMLDLNHNGIPDYLDPEVADADFLPITMYTESTATPIATPTSAMEIVEIPIRQYTDDAEEQLGGAV
;
A
#
# COMPACT_ATOMS: atom_id res chain seq x y z
N MET A 1 -55.87 -47.42 -22.83
CA MET A 1 -56.85 -46.56 -22.12
C MET A 1 -56.44 -45.12 -22.40
N ALA A 2 -57.01 -44.49 -23.43
CA ALA A 2 -58.04 -43.42 -23.36
C ALA A 2 -57.47 -42.10 -22.77
N LYS A 3 -57.10 -41.09 -23.60
CA LYS A 3 -57.92 -39.96 -24.13
C LYS A 3 -58.03 -38.80 -23.11
N SER A 4 -57.87 -37.48 -23.37
CA SER A 4 -58.09 -36.57 -24.53
C SER A 4 -57.30 -35.25 -24.30
N HIS A 5 -56.66 -34.59 -25.29
CA HIS A 5 -57.09 -33.46 -26.20
C HIS A 5 -57.56 -32.15 -25.48
N TYR A 6 -57.31 -30.88 -25.87
CA TYR A 6 -57.29 -30.19 -27.20
C TYR A 6 -56.65 -28.75 -27.13
N PHE A 7 -55.98 -28.34 -28.22
CA PHE A 7 -55.71 -27.03 -28.90
C PHE A 7 -55.85 -25.61 -28.26
N LEU A 8 -54.77 -24.81 -28.40
CA LEU A 8 -54.46 -23.73 -29.41
C LEU A 8 -55.32 -22.44 -29.60
N PHE A 9 -54.58 -21.32 -29.74
CA PHE A 9 -54.78 -20.03 -30.47
C PHE A 9 -55.21 -18.72 -29.74
N LEU A 10 -54.21 -17.83 -29.60
CA LEU A 10 -54.09 -16.41 -30.01
C LEU A 10 -55.36 -15.58 -30.36
N THR A 11 -55.44 -14.35 -29.83
CA THR A 11 -55.34 -13.01 -30.50
C THR A 11 -56.32 -11.94 -29.94
N LEU A 12 -55.78 -10.76 -29.56
CA LEU A 12 -56.27 -9.35 -29.54
C LEU A 12 -57.75 -8.98 -29.25
N VAL A 13 -57.94 -7.90 -28.45
CA VAL A 13 -59.00 -6.84 -28.44
C VAL A 13 -58.95 -6.13 -27.06
N SER A 14 -59.22 -4.85 -26.78
CA SER A 14 -59.27 -3.52 -27.44
C SER A 14 -59.73 -2.52 -26.33
N GLY A 15 -59.47 -1.21 -26.49
CA GLY A 15 -60.23 -0.12 -25.83
C GLY A 15 -59.53 0.53 -24.63
N LEU A 16 -58.96 1.75 -24.64
CA LEU A 16 -59.29 3.07 -25.22
C LEU A 16 -60.23 3.92 -24.34
N LEU A 17 -59.67 4.99 -23.75
CA LEU A 17 -60.30 6.27 -23.37
C LEU A 17 -59.14 7.27 -23.13
N ALA A 18 -58.71 8.07 -24.12
CA ALA A 18 -59.32 9.29 -24.66
C ALA A 18 -59.29 10.48 -23.67
N LEU A 19 -58.36 11.42 -23.85
CA LEU A 19 -58.73 12.78 -24.28
C LEU A 19 -57.54 13.55 -24.89
N SER A 20 -57.87 14.18 -26.01
CA SER A 20 -57.12 14.92 -27.00
C SER A 20 -56.69 16.33 -26.57
N TYR A 21 -55.65 16.90 -27.18
CA TYR A 21 -55.72 18.12 -28.02
C TYR A 21 -54.42 18.34 -28.83
N PHE A 22 -54.50 19.25 -29.80
CA PHE A 22 -53.94 19.20 -31.15
C PHE A 22 -52.72 20.15 -31.36
N VAL A 23 -51.74 19.68 -32.15
CA VAL A 23 -51.12 20.32 -33.36
C VAL A 23 -50.19 21.55 -33.27
N ARG A 24 -48.90 21.26 -33.56
CA ARG A 24 -47.92 21.86 -34.53
C ARG A 24 -47.24 23.23 -34.30
N PRO A 25 -46.05 23.47 -34.93
CA PRO A 25 -44.90 24.10 -34.27
C PRO A 25 -44.30 25.32 -35.02
N LEU A 26 -43.09 25.72 -34.57
CA LEU A 26 -42.00 26.50 -35.21
C LEU A 26 -41.92 28.01 -34.93
N ALA A 27 -40.76 28.41 -34.37
CA ALA A 27 -39.73 29.29 -34.97
C ALA A 27 -39.17 30.37 -34.02
N GLY A 28 -37.84 30.59 -34.06
CA GLY A 28 -37.27 31.94 -34.01
C GLY A 28 -36.32 32.31 -32.85
N LEU A 29 -35.02 32.19 -33.11
CA LEU A 29 -33.96 33.22 -33.04
C LEU A 29 -33.80 34.19 -31.83
N GLU A 30 -32.52 34.26 -31.41
CA GLU A 30 -31.68 35.45 -31.12
C GLU A 30 -31.54 36.05 -29.71
N ASN A 31 -30.25 36.06 -29.29
CA ASN A 31 -29.42 37.15 -28.75
C ASN A 31 -29.83 37.92 -27.48
N GLY A 32 -28.85 38.08 -26.58
CA GLY A 32 -28.80 39.27 -25.71
C GLY A 32 -27.95 39.14 -24.44
N LEU A 33 -26.70 39.57 -24.53
CA LEU A 33 -25.86 39.99 -23.38
C LEU A 33 -26.51 41.18 -22.64
N VAL A 34 -26.21 41.36 -21.35
CA VAL A 34 -25.57 42.55 -20.72
C VAL A 34 -25.80 42.60 -19.20
N GLU A 35 -24.76 43.12 -18.55
CA GLU A 35 -24.38 43.24 -17.16
C GLU A 35 -25.26 44.04 -16.18
N SER A 36 -24.96 43.81 -14.89
CA SER A 36 -24.82 44.78 -13.80
C SER A 36 -26.08 45.35 -13.12
N SER A 37 -26.14 45.23 -11.79
CA SER A 37 -25.89 46.37 -10.86
C SER A 37 -26.44 46.06 -9.46
N ALA A 38 -25.60 46.32 -8.46
CA ALA A 38 -25.89 46.27 -7.02
C ALA A 38 -26.52 47.59 -6.50
N VAL A 39 -27.36 47.51 -5.44
CA VAL A 39 -27.67 48.56 -4.42
C VAL A 39 -28.29 47.86 -3.20
N SER A 40 -27.55 47.52 -2.13
CA SER A 40 -27.33 48.24 -0.85
C SER A 40 -28.55 48.55 0.04
N LEU A 41 -28.53 48.05 1.30
CA LEU A 41 -29.11 48.68 2.50
C LEU A 41 -28.38 48.19 3.78
N SER A 42 -28.38 49.06 4.78
CA SER A 42 -27.36 49.32 5.84
C SER A 42 -27.50 48.60 7.19
N ALA A 43 -26.33 48.31 7.80
CA ALA A 43 -25.83 48.53 9.18
C ALA A 43 -26.77 48.43 10.41
N GLU A 44 -26.44 47.92 11.61
CA GLU A 44 -25.19 47.79 12.40
C GLU A 44 -25.36 46.67 13.47
N LYS A 45 -24.30 45.95 13.85
CA LYS A 45 -23.61 46.07 15.16
C LYS A 45 -22.59 44.93 15.41
N SER A 46 -21.43 45.35 15.91
CA SER A 46 -20.24 44.57 16.22
C SER A 46 -20.44 43.37 17.15
N SER A 47 -19.73 42.29 16.84
CA SER A 47 -18.88 41.56 17.78
C SER A 47 -17.66 41.05 16.99
N ALA A 48 -16.47 41.40 17.47
CA ALA A 48 -15.22 41.13 16.79
C ALA A 48 -14.85 39.64 16.93
N LEU A 49 -14.95 38.87 15.84
CA LEU A 49 -14.22 37.62 15.71
C LEU A 49 -12.82 37.94 15.19
N VAL A 50 -11.83 37.44 15.92
CA VAL A 50 -10.45 37.28 15.46
C VAL A 50 -10.53 36.37 14.24
N VAL A 51 -10.34 36.93 13.04
CA VAL A 51 -10.07 36.14 11.85
C VAL A 51 -8.63 35.67 11.98
N GLU A 52 -8.43 34.55 12.69
CA GLU A 52 -7.28 33.72 12.41
C GLU A 52 -7.43 33.28 10.96
N ASN A 53 -6.46 33.71 10.18
CA ASN A 53 -6.31 33.38 8.78
C ASN A 53 -6.06 31.87 8.73
N ARG A 54 -7.11 31.04 8.71
CA ARG A 54 -7.00 29.61 8.47
C ARG A 54 -6.44 29.46 7.06
N LEU A 55 -5.13 29.24 7.01
CA LEU A 55 -4.49 28.62 5.87
C LEU A 55 -5.23 27.29 5.68
N SER A 56 -6.05 27.25 4.63
CA SER A 56 -6.56 26.03 4.02
C SER A 56 -5.37 25.07 3.88
N LEU A 57 -5.31 24.07 4.76
CA LEU A 57 -4.58 22.86 4.50
C LEU A 57 -5.39 22.14 3.44
N ALA A 58 -4.97 22.28 2.18
CA ALA A 58 -5.52 21.44 1.12
C ALA A 58 -5.30 19.97 1.51
N PRO A 59 -6.30 19.10 1.37
CA PRO A 59 -6.13 17.67 1.59
C PRO A 59 -5.07 17.16 0.60
N LEU A 60 -4.13 16.35 1.10
CA LEU A 60 -3.09 15.69 0.31
C LEU A 60 -3.74 14.62 -0.57
N THR A 61 -4.43 15.04 -1.64
CA THR A 61 -4.90 14.13 -2.68
C THR A 61 -3.70 13.36 -3.26
N SER A 62 -3.77 12.04 -3.19
CA SER A 62 -2.70 11.09 -3.57
C SER A 62 -2.39 11.00 -5.08
N ASN A 63 -2.61 12.08 -5.83
CA ASN A 63 -2.46 12.14 -7.29
C ASN A 63 -1.35 13.10 -7.77
N SER A 64 -0.34 13.36 -6.94
CA SER A 64 0.83 14.10 -7.41
C SER A 64 1.75 13.19 -8.26
N GLU A 65 2.19 13.70 -9.42
CA GLU A 65 3.27 13.07 -10.18
C GLU A 65 4.54 13.00 -9.33
N SER A 66 5.37 11.98 -9.54
CA SER A 66 6.66 11.86 -8.84
C SER A 66 7.52 13.11 -9.06
N PRO A 67 8.16 13.66 -8.03
CA PRO A 67 9.05 14.82 -8.19
C PRO A 67 10.38 14.46 -8.88
N ILE A 68 10.73 13.17 -8.96
CA ILE A 68 12.02 12.73 -9.54
C ILE A 68 11.89 11.68 -10.64
N ILE A 69 10.86 10.84 -10.62
CA ILE A 69 10.65 9.76 -11.60
C ILE A 69 9.72 10.27 -12.72
N ALA A 70 10.26 10.44 -13.92
CA ALA A 70 9.48 10.90 -15.07
C ALA A 70 8.62 9.80 -15.70
N SER A 71 9.08 8.54 -15.70
CA SER A 71 8.29 7.41 -16.20
C SER A 71 8.86 6.06 -15.77
N LEU A 72 8.02 5.02 -15.87
CA LEU A 72 8.38 3.61 -15.76
C LEU A 72 7.97 2.88 -17.04
N THR A 73 8.88 2.08 -17.58
CA THR A 73 8.65 1.25 -18.77
C THR A 73 8.90 -0.22 -18.47
N TRP A 74 8.17 -1.10 -19.15
CA TRP A 74 8.25 -2.56 -18.98
C TRP A 74 8.89 -3.23 -20.19
N GLU A 75 9.65 -4.28 -19.93
CA GLU A 75 10.05 -5.22 -20.99
C GLU A 75 8.81 -5.97 -21.54
N PRO A 76 8.79 -6.39 -22.83
CA PRO A 76 7.62 -7.08 -23.40
C PRO A 76 7.19 -8.32 -22.60
N ALA A 77 5.88 -8.59 -22.57
CA ALA A 77 5.29 -9.68 -21.80
C ALA A 77 5.84 -11.06 -22.19
N GLU A 78 6.29 -11.23 -23.43
CA GLU A 78 6.89 -12.47 -23.94
C GLU A 78 8.28 -12.77 -23.35
N GLN A 79 8.91 -11.79 -22.68
CA GLN A 79 10.20 -11.95 -22.01
C GLN A 79 10.07 -12.23 -20.51
N VAL A 80 8.85 -12.29 -19.98
CA VAL A 80 8.63 -12.60 -18.57
C VAL A 80 9.19 -13.98 -18.26
N ILE A 81 10.10 -14.04 -17.29
CA ILE A 81 10.69 -15.28 -16.80
C ILE A 81 9.67 -15.96 -15.89
N ARG A 82 9.46 -17.26 -16.06
CA ARG A 82 8.47 -18.04 -15.32
C ARG A 82 9.11 -19.27 -14.67
N LEU A 83 8.97 -19.37 -13.36
CA LEU A 83 9.36 -20.53 -12.56
C LEU A 83 8.18 -20.97 -11.69
N GLY A 84 8.21 -22.23 -11.24
CA GLY A 84 7.10 -22.80 -10.46
C GLY A 84 5.79 -22.85 -11.25
N GLN A 85 4.78 -23.51 -10.70
CA GLN A 85 3.44 -23.58 -11.29
C GLN A 85 2.38 -23.67 -10.21
N ASP A 86 1.19 -23.20 -10.54
CA ASP A 86 -0.02 -23.27 -9.73
C ASP A 86 0.25 -22.68 -8.34
N SER A 87 0.68 -21.41 -8.25
CA SER A 87 0.88 -20.71 -6.97
C SER A 87 0.68 -19.20 -7.11
N ASP A 88 -0.05 -18.63 -6.16
CA ASP A 88 -0.61 -17.28 -6.24
C ASP A 88 0.15 -16.22 -5.41
N ASN A 89 1.23 -16.57 -4.71
CA ASN A 89 1.79 -15.66 -3.71
C ASN A 89 3.28 -15.92 -3.47
N TYR A 90 4.12 -14.89 -3.61
CA TYR A 90 5.58 -14.98 -3.46
C TYR A 90 6.22 -13.78 -2.75
N PRO A 91 5.98 -13.55 -1.44
CA PRO A 91 6.75 -12.57 -0.69
C PRO A 91 8.24 -12.94 -0.74
N LEU A 92 9.10 -11.93 -0.80
CA LEU A 92 10.54 -12.11 -0.97
C LEU A 92 11.32 -11.27 0.03
N THR A 93 12.48 -11.77 0.43
CA THR A 93 13.47 -11.00 1.18
C THR A 93 14.89 -11.44 0.84
N TRP A 94 15.88 -10.55 1.00
CA TRP A 94 17.28 -10.81 0.66
C TRP A 94 18.09 -11.10 1.91
N ALA A 95 18.56 -12.33 2.06
CA ALA A 95 19.26 -12.78 3.25
C ALA A 95 20.79 -12.56 3.20
N THR A 96 21.42 -12.71 4.35
CA THR A 96 22.86 -12.53 4.60
C THR A 96 23.75 -13.40 3.70
N ASP A 97 23.27 -14.59 3.32
CA ASP A 97 24.00 -15.55 2.48
C ASP A 97 23.99 -15.18 0.99
N GLY A 98 23.35 -14.06 0.65
CA GLY A 98 23.28 -13.54 -0.70
C GLY A 98 22.10 -14.06 -1.49
N HIS A 99 21.25 -14.93 -0.96
CA HIS A 99 20.09 -15.46 -1.68
C HIS A 99 18.82 -14.67 -1.39
N LEU A 100 17.86 -14.73 -2.32
CA LEU A 100 16.49 -14.33 -2.02
C LEU A 100 15.76 -15.53 -1.44
N TYR A 101 14.94 -15.29 -0.44
CA TYR A 101 14.09 -16.29 0.20
C TYR A 101 12.63 -15.95 -0.05
N THR A 102 11.82 -16.96 -0.31
CA THR A 102 10.40 -16.80 -0.60
C THR A 102 9.56 -17.89 0.06
N ALA A 103 8.34 -17.53 0.44
CA ALA A 103 7.28 -18.48 0.69
C ALA A 103 6.38 -18.51 -0.55
N TYR A 104 5.87 -19.68 -0.92
CA TYR A 104 4.90 -19.81 -2.01
C TYR A 104 3.53 -20.23 -1.47
N GLY A 105 2.48 -19.58 -1.96
CA GLY A 105 1.09 -19.83 -1.56
C GLY A 105 0.30 -20.63 -2.59
N ASP A 106 -0.57 -21.53 -2.10
CA ASP A 106 -1.43 -22.41 -2.90
C ASP A 106 -0.72 -23.06 -4.09
N GLY A 107 0.35 -23.83 -3.84
CA GLY A 107 1.04 -24.48 -4.95
C GLY A 107 2.03 -25.59 -4.66
N HIS A 108 2.70 -25.99 -5.75
CA HIS A 108 3.62 -27.13 -5.79
C HIS A 108 5.09 -26.73 -5.71
N GLY A 109 5.38 -25.44 -5.51
CA GLY A 109 6.73 -24.90 -5.43
C GLY A 109 7.44 -24.93 -6.79
N PHE A 110 8.76 -25.11 -6.74
CA PHE A 110 9.67 -25.07 -7.88
C PHE A 110 10.09 -26.47 -8.32
N ASP A 111 10.84 -26.59 -9.42
CA ASP A 111 11.29 -27.88 -9.92
C ASP A 111 12.40 -28.50 -9.04
N PRO A 112 12.32 -29.78 -8.60
CA PRO A 112 11.18 -30.69 -8.77
C PRO A 112 10.00 -30.32 -7.86
N PRO A 113 8.76 -30.31 -8.39
CA PRO A 113 7.59 -29.89 -7.64
C PRO A 113 7.29 -30.86 -6.49
N VAL A 114 6.71 -30.32 -5.42
CA VAL A 114 6.24 -31.13 -4.30
C VAL A 114 4.95 -31.86 -4.68
N SER A 115 4.75 -33.07 -4.14
CA SER A 115 3.63 -33.94 -4.58
C SER A 115 2.25 -33.48 -4.11
N LYS A 116 2.19 -32.72 -3.02
CA LYS A 116 0.95 -32.16 -2.46
C LYS A 116 0.97 -30.65 -2.62
N LYS A 117 -0.18 -30.08 -2.99
CA LYS A 117 -0.37 -28.63 -3.01
C LYS A 117 -0.25 -28.08 -1.58
N LEU A 118 0.53 -27.02 -1.43
CA LEU A 118 0.79 -26.37 -0.16
C LEU A 118 0.20 -24.97 -0.18
N SER A 119 -0.63 -24.64 0.81
CA SER A 119 -1.08 -23.27 1.02
C SER A 119 0.06 -22.39 1.53
N MET A 120 1.06 -23.00 2.16
CA MET A 120 2.31 -22.34 2.52
C MET A 120 3.47 -23.33 2.38
N GLY A 121 4.34 -23.10 1.40
CA GLY A 121 5.63 -23.75 1.25
C GLY A 121 6.77 -22.73 1.17
N PHE A 122 8.02 -23.19 1.15
CA PHE A 122 9.19 -22.32 1.24
C PHE A 122 10.23 -22.65 0.18
N ALA A 123 10.95 -21.64 -0.29
CA ALA A 123 11.99 -21.79 -1.30
C ALA A 123 13.08 -20.73 -1.20
N ARG A 124 14.25 -21.07 -1.73
CA ARG A 124 15.36 -20.15 -1.96
C ARG A 124 15.48 -19.88 -3.46
N ILE A 125 15.62 -18.62 -3.84
CA ILE A 125 15.86 -18.18 -5.21
C ILE A 125 17.36 -17.95 -5.41
N GLU A 126 17.87 -18.51 -6.50
CA GLU A 126 19.26 -18.49 -6.93
C GLU A 126 19.48 -17.49 -8.06
N GLY A 127 20.63 -16.83 -8.04
CA GLY A 127 21.07 -15.95 -9.13
C GLY A 127 20.35 -14.60 -9.21
N SER A 128 20.38 -14.04 -10.41
CA SER A 128 19.77 -12.75 -10.77
C SER A 128 19.25 -12.83 -12.20
N PRO A 129 18.13 -12.15 -12.52
CA PRO A 129 17.57 -12.17 -13.87
C PRO A 129 18.60 -11.77 -14.95
N PRO A 130 18.61 -12.43 -16.12
CA PRO A 130 17.66 -13.46 -16.54
C PRO A 130 17.96 -14.87 -16.00
N ASP A 131 19.14 -15.08 -15.44
CA ASP A 131 19.64 -16.39 -14.99
C ASP A 131 19.23 -16.67 -13.54
N ILE A 132 17.96 -17.04 -13.36
CA ILE A 132 17.39 -17.40 -12.06
C ILE A 132 16.97 -18.87 -12.01
N SER A 133 17.09 -19.46 -10.82
CA SER A 133 16.51 -20.76 -10.50
C SER A 133 16.01 -20.75 -9.05
N ALA A 134 15.39 -21.82 -8.59
CA ALA A 134 14.84 -21.90 -7.24
C ALA A 134 14.96 -23.31 -6.68
N VAL A 135 15.13 -23.40 -5.37
CA VAL A 135 15.24 -24.65 -4.63
C VAL A 135 14.18 -24.67 -3.53
N ASN A 136 13.31 -25.68 -3.55
CA ASN A 136 12.32 -25.88 -2.48
C ASN A 136 13.04 -26.19 -1.15
N ILE A 137 12.65 -25.49 -0.10
CA ILE A 137 13.10 -25.72 1.28
C ILE A 137 12.01 -26.52 1.99
N ARG A 138 12.39 -27.67 2.56
CA ARG A 138 11.45 -28.51 3.30
C ARG A 138 11.43 -28.13 4.77
N SER A 139 10.22 -27.92 5.29
CA SER A 139 9.98 -27.56 6.68
C SER A 139 8.83 -28.40 7.25
N ALA A 140 8.90 -28.69 8.55
CA ALA A 140 7.76 -29.29 9.26
C ALA A 140 6.56 -28.33 9.36
N ASN A 141 6.77 -27.04 9.10
CA ASN A 141 5.76 -25.99 9.15
C ASN A 141 5.10 -25.70 7.78
N GLU A 142 5.39 -26.51 6.76
CA GLU A 142 4.64 -26.46 5.49
C GLU A 142 3.16 -26.79 5.73
N ILE A 143 2.27 -26.03 5.09
CA ILE A 143 0.82 -26.19 5.24
C ILE A 143 0.25 -26.82 3.98
N VAL A 144 -0.25 -28.05 4.09
CA VAL A 144 -0.95 -28.73 3.00
C VAL A 144 -2.37 -28.17 2.89
N GLY A 145 -2.76 -27.75 1.71
CA GLY A 145 -4.09 -27.17 1.46
C GLY A 145 -4.05 -26.13 0.35
N GLU A 146 -5.19 -25.47 0.13
CA GLU A 146 -5.33 -24.33 -0.78
C GLU A 146 -6.51 -23.44 -0.38
N GLY A 147 -6.51 -22.19 -0.84
CA GLY A 147 -7.56 -21.21 -0.63
C GLY A 147 -7.44 -20.44 0.68
N ARG A 148 -8.53 -19.74 1.04
CA ARG A 148 -8.58 -18.80 2.18
C ARG A 148 -8.57 -19.46 3.57
N LYS A 149 -8.85 -20.76 3.65
CA LYS A 149 -8.98 -21.50 4.91
C LYS A 149 -7.63 -21.85 5.55
N PHE A 150 -6.56 -21.83 4.77
CA PHE A 150 -5.25 -22.27 5.23
C PHE A 150 -4.28 -21.10 5.31
N MET A 151 -3.39 -21.16 6.31
CA MET A 151 -2.38 -20.13 6.54
C MET A 151 -1.51 -19.91 5.30
N LYS A 152 -1.22 -18.64 5.03
CA LYS A 152 -0.32 -18.20 3.95
C LYS A 152 0.66 -17.16 4.47
N SER A 153 1.80 -17.02 3.79
CA SER A 153 2.72 -15.92 4.02
C SER A 153 2.30 -14.68 3.22
N SER A 154 2.21 -13.49 3.84
CA SER A 154 1.99 -12.21 3.14
C SER A 154 3.24 -11.36 3.00
N GLY A 155 4.23 -11.53 3.87
CA GLY A 155 5.47 -10.75 3.84
C GLY A 155 6.64 -11.51 4.46
N LEU A 156 7.84 -11.26 3.93
CA LEU A 156 9.09 -11.78 4.48
C LEU A 156 10.10 -10.66 4.71
N LEU A 157 10.95 -10.86 5.71
CA LEU A 157 12.06 -9.96 6.03
C LEU A 157 13.24 -10.72 6.62
N ALA A 158 14.39 -10.69 5.95
CA ALA A 158 15.66 -11.10 6.52
C ALA A 158 16.29 -9.91 7.24
N MET A 159 16.58 -10.09 8.51
CA MET A 159 17.14 -9.08 9.39
C MET A 159 17.93 -9.76 10.50
N ASP A 160 19.16 -9.33 10.74
CA ASP A 160 20.04 -9.90 11.77
C ASP A 160 20.21 -11.43 11.65
N ASP A 161 20.29 -11.92 10.42
CA ASP A 161 20.40 -13.35 10.09
C ASP A 161 19.18 -14.20 10.49
N ILE A 162 18.05 -13.55 10.78
CA ILE A 162 16.76 -14.16 11.07
C ILE A 162 15.78 -13.80 9.95
N ILE A 163 15.02 -14.79 9.47
CA ILE A 163 13.95 -14.55 8.50
C ILE A 163 12.62 -14.48 9.25
N TYR A 164 12.03 -13.28 9.25
CA TYR A 164 10.70 -13.00 9.76
C TYR A 164 9.65 -13.16 8.68
N MET A 165 8.44 -13.51 9.09
CA MET A 165 7.30 -13.73 8.22
C MET A 165 6.03 -13.18 8.85
N TRP A 166 5.25 -12.45 8.06
CA TRP A 166 3.84 -12.23 8.36
C TRP A 166 3.01 -13.39 7.79
N VAL A 167 2.25 -14.03 8.66
CA VAL A 167 1.35 -15.14 8.35
C VAL A 167 -0.08 -14.62 8.42
N ARG A 168 -0.85 -14.83 7.35
CA ARG A 168 -2.27 -14.48 7.24
C ARG A 168 -3.15 -15.72 7.21
N ASN A 169 -4.47 -15.53 7.18
CA ASN A 169 -5.49 -16.58 7.17
C ASN A 169 -5.42 -17.42 8.45
N LEU A 170 -5.62 -16.76 9.58
CA LEU A 170 -5.55 -17.41 10.90
C LEU A 170 -6.90 -17.98 11.35
N ASP A 171 -7.92 -17.84 10.51
CA ASP A 171 -9.24 -18.44 10.64
C ASP A 171 -9.72 -19.06 9.30
N ASP A 172 -10.97 -19.52 9.27
CA ASP A 172 -11.55 -20.21 8.10
C ASP A 172 -11.99 -19.25 6.97
N VAL A 173 -11.91 -17.93 7.16
CA VAL A 173 -12.40 -16.92 6.20
C VAL A 173 -11.33 -15.95 5.71
N GLY A 174 -10.11 -16.04 6.24
CA GLY A 174 -8.96 -15.27 5.76
C GLY A 174 -8.64 -14.02 6.58
N ASN A 175 -9.03 -13.99 7.85
CA ASN A 175 -8.74 -12.87 8.73
C ASN A 175 -7.34 -12.97 9.38
N TYR A 176 -6.90 -11.82 9.85
CA TYR A 176 -5.81 -11.59 10.80
C TYR A 176 -4.41 -11.88 10.28
N CYS A 177 -3.42 -11.29 10.94
CA CYS A 177 -2.02 -11.53 10.65
C CYS A 177 -1.21 -11.81 11.94
N ARG A 178 -0.23 -12.71 11.85
CA ARG A 178 0.61 -13.13 12.99
C ARG A 178 2.08 -13.16 12.57
N LEU A 179 2.96 -12.80 13.49
CA LEU A 179 4.40 -12.86 13.26
C LEU A 179 4.94 -14.28 13.42
N ALA A 180 5.84 -14.67 12.54
CA ALA A 180 6.67 -15.85 12.66
C ALA A 180 8.13 -15.52 12.35
N TRP A 181 9.07 -16.35 12.81
CA TRP A 181 10.49 -16.20 12.51
C TRP A 181 11.20 -17.54 12.42
N SER A 182 12.26 -17.56 11.63
CA SER A 182 13.15 -18.69 11.40
C SER A 182 14.60 -18.26 11.56
N GLU A 183 15.34 -18.99 12.37
CA GLU A 183 16.76 -18.77 12.68
C GLU A 183 17.67 -19.73 11.88
N ASP A 184 17.08 -20.51 10.98
CA ASP A 184 17.74 -21.56 10.19
C ASP A 184 17.30 -21.54 8.72
N ASN A 185 17.09 -20.33 8.19
CA ASN A 185 16.78 -20.08 6.77
C ASN A 185 15.52 -20.80 6.27
N MET A 186 14.40 -20.63 6.99
CA MET A 186 13.05 -21.13 6.71
C MET A 186 12.85 -22.64 6.92
N VAL A 187 13.79 -23.34 7.57
CA VAL A 187 13.67 -24.78 7.84
C VAL A 187 12.74 -25.03 9.03
N THR A 188 12.87 -24.26 10.10
CA THR A 188 11.99 -24.30 11.26
C THR A 188 11.41 -22.91 11.56
N TRP A 189 10.19 -22.89 12.10
CA TRP A 189 9.47 -21.67 12.41
C TRP A 189 8.99 -21.62 13.84
N SER A 190 9.27 -20.50 14.48
CA SER A 190 8.62 -20.06 15.72
C SER A 190 7.59 -18.99 15.38
N TYR A 191 6.59 -18.84 16.25
CA TYR A 191 5.50 -17.91 16.04
C TYR A 191 5.22 -17.09 17.29
N SER A 192 4.73 -15.87 17.11
CA SER A 192 4.24 -15.07 18.23
C SER A 192 3.01 -15.72 18.87
N SER A 193 2.83 -15.49 20.17
CA SER A 193 1.62 -15.87 20.90
C SER A 193 0.44 -14.93 20.63
N TRP A 194 0.73 -13.74 20.11
CA TRP A 194 -0.22 -12.70 19.75
C TRP A 194 -0.42 -12.64 18.24
N LEU A 195 -1.53 -12.04 17.80
CA LEU A 195 -1.83 -11.70 16.41
C LEU A 195 -2.36 -10.26 16.35
N PHE A 196 -2.45 -9.70 15.15
CA PHE A 196 -3.21 -8.49 14.88
C PHE A 196 -4.60 -8.85 14.36
N GLU A 197 -5.64 -8.41 15.07
CA GLU A 197 -7.03 -8.63 14.69
C GLU A 197 -7.48 -7.63 13.63
N GLN A 198 -6.83 -6.47 13.56
CA GLN A 198 -7.22 -5.36 12.70
C GLN A 198 -6.73 -5.52 11.25
N PHE A 199 -5.80 -6.46 10.98
CA PHE A 199 -5.09 -6.53 9.70
C PHE A 199 -5.08 -7.93 9.10
N GLY A 200 -5.54 -8.06 7.85
CA GLY A 200 -5.54 -9.33 7.12
C GLY A 200 -4.34 -9.56 6.21
N PHE A 201 -3.61 -8.50 5.81
CA PHE A 201 -2.52 -8.63 4.85
C PHE A 201 -1.31 -7.76 5.22
N CYS A 202 -0.64 -8.15 6.29
CA CYS A 202 0.59 -7.48 6.75
C CYS A 202 1.78 -7.81 5.85
N THR A 203 2.51 -6.81 5.38
CA THR A 203 3.78 -6.95 4.66
C THR A 203 4.88 -6.13 5.35
N PHE A 204 6.14 -6.44 5.06
CA PHE A 204 7.27 -5.66 5.54
C PHE A 204 7.75 -4.69 4.47
N ILE A 205 8.24 -3.52 4.88
CA ILE A 205 9.09 -2.70 4.00
C ILE A 205 10.47 -3.34 3.96
N ASN A 206 10.93 -3.73 2.76
CA ASN A 206 12.24 -4.36 2.58
C ASN A 206 13.35 -3.35 2.26
N TYR A 207 14.55 -3.60 2.80
CA TYR A 207 15.73 -2.76 2.65
C TYR A 207 16.97 -3.60 2.38
N GLY A 208 17.54 -3.47 1.17
CA GLY A 208 18.84 -4.08 0.85
C GLY A 208 18.96 -5.55 1.22
N GLN A 209 20.19 -5.99 1.48
CA GLN A 209 20.51 -7.33 1.99
C GLN A 209 20.43 -7.32 3.51
N ASN A 210 19.79 -8.33 4.12
CA ASN A 210 19.71 -8.52 5.57
C ASN A 210 19.25 -7.29 6.37
N TYR A 211 18.40 -6.46 5.76
CA TYR A 211 17.94 -5.18 6.32
C TYR A 211 19.03 -4.10 6.43
N ASP A 212 20.22 -4.27 5.84
CA ASP A 212 21.36 -3.35 5.97
C ASP A 212 21.11 -1.98 5.30
N GLY A 213 20.11 -1.90 4.43
CA GLY A 213 19.69 -0.64 3.80
C GLY A 213 18.71 0.20 4.64
N ALA A 214 18.35 -0.26 5.84
CA ALA A 214 17.40 0.44 6.70
C ALA A 214 17.89 1.86 7.01
N ARG A 215 16.96 2.81 7.04
CA ARG A 215 17.27 4.24 7.21
C ARG A 215 17.21 4.70 8.66
N ASP A 216 16.63 3.87 9.52
CA ASP A 216 16.48 4.06 10.95
C ASP A 216 16.48 2.68 11.64
N ASP A 217 16.34 2.67 12.98
CA ASP A 217 16.34 1.45 13.79
C ASP A 217 14.94 0.80 13.91
N TYR A 218 14.02 1.10 12.99
CA TYR A 218 12.66 0.56 12.99
C TYR A 218 12.45 -0.48 11.90
N VAL A 219 11.56 -1.43 12.21
CA VAL A 219 10.96 -2.34 11.23
C VAL A 219 9.56 -1.86 10.93
N TYR A 220 9.26 -1.66 9.65
CA TYR A 220 7.96 -1.18 9.20
C TYR A 220 7.07 -2.30 8.68
N MET A 221 5.80 -2.24 9.07
CA MET A 221 4.70 -3.09 8.59
C MET A 221 3.69 -2.25 7.83
N VAL A 222 3.25 -2.73 6.67
CA VAL A 222 2.20 -2.10 5.85
C VAL A 222 1.06 -3.08 5.69
N SER A 223 -0.18 -2.59 5.74
CA SER A 223 -1.38 -3.38 5.42
C SER A 223 -2.42 -2.46 4.79
N HIS A 224 -3.31 -3.02 3.96
CA HIS A 224 -4.59 -2.35 3.73
C HIS A 224 -5.41 -2.43 5.03
N ASP A 225 -6.26 -1.44 5.28
CA ASP A 225 -7.00 -1.34 6.54
C ASP A 225 -8.25 -2.22 6.56
N ASN A 226 -8.04 -3.53 6.54
CA ASN A 226 -9.11 -4.51 6.70
C ASN A 226 -8.59 -5.74 7.44
N PRO A 227 -9.36 -6.29 8.40
CA PRO A 227 -8.99 -7.53 9.09
C PRO A 227 -8.91 -8.74 8.15
N ASN A 228 -9.55 -8.68 6.97
CA ASN A 228 -9.59 -9.76 6.00
C ASN A 228 -8.61 -9.54 4.83
N ALA A 229 -7.83 -10.57 4.49
CA ALA A 229 -6.83 -10.54 3.42
C ALA A 229 -7.41 -10.43 1.99
N TYR A 230 -8.71 -10.68 1.84
CA TYR A 230 -9.42 -10.81 0.57
C TYR A 230 -10.44 -9.69 0.32
N LYS A 231 -10.78 -8.92 1.36
CA LYS A 231 -11.56 -7.69 1.23
C LYS A 231 -10.64 -6.53 0.92
N THR A 232 -11.16 -5.56 0.18
CA THR A 232 -10.48 -4.29 -0.06
C THR A 232 -10.65 -3.35 1.14
N ALA A 233 -9.96 -2.21 1.12
CA ALA A 233 -10.11 -1.14 2.09
C ALA A 233 -10.05 0.23 1.39
N GLU A 234 -10.49 1.25 2.10
CA GLU A 234 -10.41 2.67 1.75
C GLU A 234 -8.96 3.20 1.78
N ARG A 235 -8.12 2.63 2.64
CA ARG A 235 -6.79 3.16 2.95
C ARG A 235 -5.75 2.08 3.23
N PHE A 236 -4.48 2.49 3.17
CA PHE A 236 -3.36 1.72 3.70
C PHE A 236 -2.83 2.34 4.98
N ILE A 237 -2.42 1.47 5.91
CA ILE A 237 -1.86 1.84 7.20
C ILE A 237 -0.38 1.49 7.27
N LEU A 238 0.31 2.13 8.21
CA LEU A 238 1.70 1.88 8.51
C LEU A 238 1.85 1.67 10.02
N ALA A 239 2.57 0.63 10.40
CA ALA A 239 3.08 0.45 11.74
C ALA A 239 4.60 0.36 11.72
N ARG A 240 5.22 0.63 12.86
CA ARG A 240 6.65 0.41 13.07
C ARG A 240 6.89 -0.24 14.43
N VAL A 241 8.01 -0.91 14.56
CA VAL A 241 8.48 -1.48 15.83
C VAL A 241 10.00 -1.33 15.89
N PRO A 242 10.60 -1.01 17.06
CA PRO A 242 12.05 -1.03 17.18
C PRO A 242 12.61 -2.39 16.73
N ARG A 243 13.68 -2.39 15.93
CA ARG A 243 14.32 -3.60 15.38
C ARG A 243 14.58 -4.69 16.42
N SER A 244 15.03 -4.27 17.61
CA SER A 244 15.31 -5.16 18.74
C SER A 244 14.08 -5.73 19.44
N GLN A 245 12.89 -5.20 19.15
CA GLN A 245 11.63 -5.51 19.83
C GLN A 245 10.55 -6.05 18.89
N ILE A 246 10.89 -6.43 17.64
CA ILE A 246 9.93 -6.93 16.65
C ILE A 246 9.03 -8.08 17.15
N ARG A 247 9.48 -8.87 18.14
CA ARG A 247 8.69 -9.99 18.70
C ARG A 247 7.72 -9.56 19.81
N ASP A 248 7.80 -8.33 20.31
CA ASP A 248 6.96 -7.78 21.37
C ASP A 248 5.79 -6.99 20.79
N ARG A 249 4.55 -7.46 21.04
CA ARG A 249 3.33 -6.80 20.56
C ARG A 249 3.19 -5.37 21.06
N ASN A 250 3.62 -5.09 22.29
CA ASN A 250 3.42 -3.80 22.93
C ASN A 250 4.41 -2.72 22.45
N ALA A 251 5.43 -3.12 21.71
CA ALA A 251 6.43 -2.23 21.13
C ALA A 251 6.02 -1.65 19.76
N TYR A 252 4.91 -2.12 19.19
CA TYR A 252 4.41 -1.62 17.91
C TYR A 252 3.72 -0.27 18.08
N GLU A 253 4.07 0.65 17.19
CA GLU A 253 3.46 1.97 17.06
C GLU A 253 2.82 2.09 15.66
N PHE A 254 1.68 2.76 15.58
CA PHE A 254 0.90 2.97 14.36
C PHE A 254 0.97 4.42 13.94
N PHE A 255 1.21 4.64 12.66
CA PHE A 255 1.24 5.99 12.09
C PHE A 255 -0.14 6.62 12.23
N LYS A 256 -0.22 7.83 12.79
CA LYS A 256 -1.48 8.60 12.89
C LYS A 256 -1.63 9.55 11.71
N ARG A 257 -0.67 10.43 11.53
CA ARG A 257 -0.65 11.52 10.53
C ARG A 257 0.71 12.22 10.56
N ILE A 258 0.89 13.14 9.64
CA ILE A 258 1.95 14.15 9.70
C ILE A 258 1.42 15.37 10.46
N ASP A 259 2.21 15.91 11.39
CA ASP A 259 1.88 17.17 12.05
C ASP A 259 2.16 18.39 11.16
N THR A 260 1.85 19.59 11.67
CA THR A 260 2.04 20.84 10.92
C THR A 260 3.50 21.15 10.57
N ASP A 261 4.45 20.55 11.29
CA ASP A 261 5.89 20.75 11.09
C ASP A 261 6.51 19.69 10.15
N GLY A 262 5.70 18.75 9.65
CA GLY A 262 6.16 17.68 8.77
C GLY A 262 6.67 16.43 9.50
N THR A 263 6.44 16.32 10.81
CA THR A 263 6.88 15.19 11.64
C THR A 263 5.80 14.11 11.69
N PRO A 264 6.14 12.83 11.52
CA PRO A 264 5.18 11.75 11.67
C PRO A 264 4.81 11.54 13.15
N LEU A 265 3.51 11.60 13.43
CA LEU A 265 2.94 11.26 14.74
C LEU A 265 2.59 9.77 14.78
N TRP A 266 2.94 9.13 15.90
CA TRP A 266 2.76 7.70 16.12
C TRP A 266 1.94 7.45 17.38
N SER A 267 1.18 6.36 17.39
CA SER A 267 0.33 5.92 18.51
C SER A 267 0.63 4.47 18.88
N THR A 268 0.61 4.13 20.16
CA THR A 268 0.60 2.71 20.59
C THR A 268 -0.80 2.10 20.53
N ASN A 269 -1.86 2.93 20.50
CA ASN A 269 -3.22 2.50 20.24
C ASN A 269 -3.41 2.24 18.74
N VAL A 270 -3.72 0.99 18.38
CA VAL A 270 -3.96 0.55 17.01
C VAL A 270 -5.21 1.16 16.38
N LEU A 271 -6.22 1.53 17.18
CA LEU A 271 -7.43 2.16 16.66
C LEU A 271 -7.15 3.58 16.16
N ALA A 272 -6.20 4.29 16.80
CA ALA A 272 -5.80 5.63 16.40
C ALA A 272 -4.88 5.70 15.16
N LYS A 273 -4.73 4.60 14.41
CA LYS A 273 -3.97 4.55 13.15
C LYS A 273 -4.65 5.42 12.10
N GLY A 274 -3.87 6.16 11.33
CA GLY A 274 -4.35 6.88 10.15
C GLY A 274 -3.77 6.34 8.87
N SER A 275 -4.09 7.02 7.77
CA SER A 275 -3.73 6.62 6.42
C SER A 275 -2.33 7.06 6.03
N ILE A 276 -1.59 6.18 5.34
CA ILE A 276 -0.42 6.57 4.55
C ILE A 276 -0.73 6.69 3.07
N LEU A 277 -1.84 6.13 2.60
CA LEU A 277 -2.29 6.24 1.21
C LEU A 277 -3.79 5.97 1.16
N ASP A 278 -4.56 7.00 0.82
CA ASP A 278 -5.98 6.89 0.55
C ASP A 278 -6.22 6.32 -0.83
N SER A 279 -7.22 5.46 -0.93
CA SER A 279 -7.59 4.73 -2.13
C SER A 279 -9.12 4.74 -2.32
N PRO A 280 -9.68 5.91 -2.71
CA PRO A 280 -11.12 6.15 -2.75
C PRO A 280 -11.92 5.06 -3.48
N GLY A 281 -13.10 4.73 -2.93
CA GLY A 281 -13.98 3.68 -3.42
C GLY A 281 -13.44 2.27 -3.13
N ALA A 282 -12.87 2.08 -1.93
CA ALA A 282 -12.33 0.83 -1.42
C ALA A 282 -11.44 0.05 -2.41
N GLN A 283 -10.41 0.68 -2.99
CA GLN A 283 -9.48 0.02 -3.92
C GLN A 283 -8.15 -0.43 -3.29
N ALA A 284 -7.92 -0.16 -2.00
CA ALA A 284 -6.71 -0.62 -1.31
C ALA A 284 -6.77 -2.13 -1.13
N ARG A 285 -5.91 -2.85 -1.84
CA ARG A 285 -5.78 -4.29 -1.69
C ARG A 285 -4.37 -4.71 -1.99
N ARG A 286 -3.68 -5.20 -0.96
CA ARG A 286 -2.34 -5.79 -0.99
C ARG A 286 -1.28 -4.85 -1.57
N GLY A 287 -0.16 -4.75 -0.86
CA GLY A 287 0.93 -3.89 -1.26
C GLY A 287 2.26 -4.44 -0.78
N ALA A 288 3.31 -4.18 -1.55
CA ALA A 288 4.67 -4.43 -1.11
C ALA A 288 5.55 -3.23 -1.44
N ILE A 289 6.33 -2.82 -0.44
CA ILE A 289 7.20 -1.66 -0.51
C ILE A 289 8.65 -2.12 -0.38
N THR A 290 9.51 -1.59 -1.24
CA THR A 290 10.96 -1.81 -1.14
C THR A 290 11.70 -0.50 -1.35
N TYR A 291 12.74 -0.26 -0.54
CA TYR A 291 13.57 0.94 -0.67
C TYR A 291 14.61 0.78 -1.79
N ASN A 292 14.56 1.68 -2.76
CA ASN A 292 15.56 1.86 -3.81
C ASN A 292 16.58 2.92 -3.35
N ALA A 293 17.66 2.46 -2.73
CA ALA A 293 18.67 3.31 -2.13
C ALA A 293 19.43 4.20 -3.14
N ALA A 294 19.56 3.77 -4.40
CA ALA A 294 20.34 4.50 -5.40
C ALA A 294 19.66 5.82 -5.82
N ILE A 295 18.33 5.89 -5.79
CA ILE A 295 17.56 7.12 -6.06
C ILE A 295 16.91 7.70 -4.81
N GLY A 296 17.08 7.05 -3.65
CA GLY A 296 16.58 7.53 -2.37
C GLY A 296 15.06 7.48 -2.24
N ARG A 297 14.39 6.48 -2.83
CA ARG A 297 12.92 6.38 -2.85
C ARG A 297 12.41 5.02 -2.43
N TYR A 298 11.30 5.01 -1.71
CA TYR A 298 10.46 3.82 -1.55
C TYR A 298 9.69 3.59 -2.83
N ILE A 299 9.72 2.36 -3.34
CA ILE A 299 8.94 1.94 -4.50
C ILE A 299 7.87 0.98 -4.03
N TRP A 300 6.62 1.28 -4.34
CA TRP A 300 5.47 0.51 -3.89
C TRP A 300 4.71 -0.06 -5.08
N TRP A 301 4.56 -1.39 -5.11
CA TRP A 301 3.62 -2.10 -5.99
C TRP A 301 2.27 -2.31 -5.30
N GLN A 302 1.18 -1.95 -5.97
CA GLN A 302 -0.20 -2.25 -5.58
C GLN A 302 -0.93 -2.93 -6.75
N GLY A 303 -1.66 -4.00 -6.48
CA GLY A 303 -2.56 -4.62 -7.47
C GLY A 303 -3.89 -3.85 -7.55
N ILE A 304 -4.44 -3.68 -8.75
CA ILE A 304 -5.79 -3.14 -8.96
C ILE A 304 -6.72 -4.29 -9.34
N PRO A 305 -7.74 -4.60 -8.53
CA PRO A 305 -8.74 -5.59 -8.92
C PRO A 305 -9.59 -5.08 -10.09
N ASN A 306 -9.83 -5.91 -11.10
CA ASN A 306 -10.76 -5.60 -12.20
C ASN A 306 -11.89 -6.63 -12.37
N THR A 307 -11.77 -7.78 -11.68
CA THR A 307 -12.72 -8.89 -11.59
C THR A 307 -12.53 -9.59 -10.24
N GLU A 308 -13.33 -10.61 -9.91
CA GLU A 308 -13.12 -11.42 -8.71
C GLU A 308 -11.71 -12.06 -8.65
N ASP A 309 -11.08 -12.34 -9.80
CA ASP A 309 -9.84 -13.12 -9.89
C ASP A 309 -8.66 -12.34 -10.50
N VAL A 310 -7.89 -11.69 -9.62
CA VAL A 310 -6.73 -10.85 -10.01
C VAL A 310 -5.51 -11.64 -10.51
N ARG A 311 -5.54 -12.98 -10.40
CA ARG A 311 -4.41 -13.84 -10.78
C ARG A 311 -4.15 -13.85 -12.28
N PHE A 312 -5.20 -13.66 -13.08
CA PHE A 312 -5.17 -13.77 -14.54
C PHE A 312 -5.52 -12.46 -15.26
N SER A 313 -6.13 -11.51 -14.57
CA SER A 313 -6.57 -10.23 -15.14
C SER A 313 -6.62 -9.19 -14.04
N GLY A 314 -6.15 -7.99 -14.30
CA GLY A 314 -6.10 -6.93 -13.30
C GLY A 314 -5.20 -5.81 -13.75
N GLY A 315 -5.11 -4.80 -12.91
CA GLY A 315 -4.20 -3.69 -13.08
C GLY A 315 -3.09 -3.67 -12.05
N ILE A 316 -2.17 -2.72 -12.20
CA ILE A 316 -1.17 -2.39 -11.18
C ILE A 316 -1.01 -0.87 -11.07
N ARG A 317 -0.66 -0.42 -9.87
CA ARG A 317 -0.11 0.90 -9.61
C ARG A 317 1.28 0.78 -9.04
N ILE A 318 2.18 1.65 -9.49
CA ILE A 318 3.49 1.85 -8.88
C ILE A 318 3.51 3.26 -8.31
N TYR A 319 3.87 3.38 -7.03
CA TYR A 319 4.06 4.65 -6.35
C TYR A 319 5.51 4.82 -5.91
N ASP A 320 5.89 6.06 -5.63
CA ASP A 320 7.12 6.35 -4.94
C ASP A 320 6.98 7.44 -3.87
N ALA A 321 7.81 7.35 -2.82
CA ALA A 321 7.89 8.33 -1.75
C ALA A 321 9.31 8.51 -1.23
N ALA A 322 9.59 9.69 -0.65
CA ALA A 322 10.85 9.92 0.04
C ALA A 322 10.86 9.27 1.42
N GLU A 323 9.70 9.15 2.09
CA GLU A 323 9.55 8.58 3.43
C GLU A 323 8.52 7.45 3.43
N PRO A 324 8.60 6.48 4.36
CA PRO A 324 7.71 5.31 4.35
C PRO A 324 6.25 5.65 4.68
N TRP A 325 6.01 6.83 5.26
CA TRP A 325 4.68 7.40 5.50
C TRP A 325 4.22 8.38 4.40
N GLY A 326 4.97 8.48 3.29
CA GLY A 326 4.63 9.39 2.19
C GLY A 326 5.17 10.82 2.38
N PRO A 327 4.60 11.81 1.65
CA PRO A 327 3.51 11.65 0.69
C PRO A 327 3.91 10.75 -0.48
N TRP A 328 2.96 9.95 -0.97
CA TRP A 328 3.15 9.06 -2.11
C TRP A 328 2.77 9.73 -3.42
N SER A 329 3.60 9.52 -4.43
CA SER A 329 3.39 9.99 -5.78
C SER A 329 3.15 8.83 -6.73
N LEU A 330 2.24 8.99 -7.70
CA LEU A 330 1.93 7.96 -8.68
C LEU A 330 2.98 7.97 -9.80
N VAL A 331 3.63 6.82 -10.02
CA VAL A 331 4.68 6.63 -11.05
C VAL A 331 4.14 5.90 -12.28
N TYR A 332 3.28 4.92 -12.07
CA TYR A 332 2.72 4.10 -13.14
C TYR A 332 1.31 3.64 -12.74
N ASN A 333 0.38 3.69 -13.68
CA ASN A 333 -0.98 3.21 -13.49
C ASN A 333 -1.45 2.49 -14.75
N ALA A 334 -1.87 1.24 -14.59
CA ALA A 334 -2.57 0.50 -15.62
C ALA A 334 -3.74 -0.24 -14.95
N THR A 335 -4.98 0.16 -15.24
CA THR A 335 -6.19 -0.48 -14.71
C THR A 335 -6.42 -1.89 -15.30
N LEU A 336 -5.88 -2.12 -16.49
CA LEU A 336 -5.69 -3.43 -17.08
C LEU A 336 -4.24 -3.51 -17.54
N TRP A 337 -3.45 -4.37 -16.91
CA TRP A 337 -2.09 -4.65 -17.31
C TRP A 337 -2.07 -5.66 -18.46
N ASP A 338 -1.02 -5.64 -19.27
CA ASP A 338 -0.89 -6.49 -20.46
C ASP A 338 -0.68 -7.99 -20.14
N ILE A 339 -0.56 -8.31 -18.86
CA ILE A 339 -0.53 -9.66 -18.31
C ILE A 339 -1.19 -9.69 -16.93
N GLY A 340 -1.66 -10.87 -16.50
CA GLY A 340 -2.22 -11.04 -15.15
C GLY A 340 -1.23 -10.56 -14.08
N PRO A 341 -1.59 -9.57 -13.24
CA PRO A 341 -0.67 -8.99 -12.26
C PRO A 341 -0.38 -9.92 -11.09
N GLY A 342 -1.21 -10.95 -10.90
CA GLY A 342 -1.09 -11.86 -9.77
C GLY A 342 -1.66 -11.28 -8.49
N ASP A 343 -1.61 -12.11 -7.46
CA ASP A 343 -2.12 -11.84 -6.13
C ASP A 343 -1.14 -11.00 -5.27
N LEU A 344 0.16 -11.02 -5.60
CA LEU A 344 1.23 -10.24 -4.94
C LEU A 344 2.38 -9.94 -5.94
N GLY A 345 2.95 -8.74 -5.85
CA GLY A 345 4.18 -8.36 -6.53
C GLY A 345 5.09 -7.50 -5.66
N ASN A 346 6.41 -7.58 -5.88
CA ASN A 346 7.41 -6.81 -5.16
C ASN A 346 8.69 -6.61 -6.01
N PHE A 347 9.41 -5.52 -5.77
CA PHE A 347 10.69 -5.22 -6.40
C PHE A 347 11.84 -5.55 -5.45
N PRO A 348 12.40 -6.79 -5.42
CA PRO A 348 13.48 -7.10 -4.50
C PRO A 348 14.72 -6.22 -4.77
N SER A 349 15.24 -5.60 -3.72
CA SER A 349 16.42 -4.73 -3.77
C SER A 349 17.65 -5.40 -4.39
N LYS A 350 17.80 -6.72 -4.22
CA LYS A 350 18.84 -7.54 -4.87
C LYS A 350 18.88 -7.39 -6.39
N TRP A 351 17.72 -7.18 -7.02
CA TRP A 351 17.57 -7.07 -8.47
C TRP A 351 17.39 -5.63 -8.94
N MET A 352 17.73 -4.66 -8.10
CA MET A 352 17.91 -3.28 -8.54
C MET A 352 19.36 -3.10 -9.00
N SER A 353 19.52 -2.46 -10.16
CA SER A 353 20.82 -2.02 -10.67
C SER A 353 21.46 -0.99 -9.72
N SER A 354 22.77 -0.80 -9.85
CA SER A 354 23.53 0.10 -8.97
C SER A 354 23.11 1.57 -9.06
N ASP A 355 22.51 1.99 -10.18
CA ASP A 355 21.93 3.34 -10.35
C ASP A 355 20.44 3.39 -9.97
N GLY A 356 19.84 2.25 -9.61
CA GLY A 356 18.44 2.11 -9.23
C GLY A 356 17.45 2.22 -10.39
N LEU A 357 17.92 2.42 -11.63
CA LEU A 357 17.02 2.74 -12.75
C LEU A 357 16.49 1.48 -13.44
N THR A 358 17.27 0.41 -13.48
CA THR A 358 16.77 -0.92 -13.82
C THR A 358 16.37 -1.68 -12.57
N MET A 359 15.15 -2.20 -12.56
CA MET A 359 14.60 -3.04 -11.48
C MET A 359 13.87 -4.25 -12.09
N TYR A 360 13.60 -5.27 -11.28
CA TYR A 360 12.78 -6.41 -11.69
C TYR A 360 11.61 -6.60 -10.73
N LEU A 361 10.39 -6.63 -11.26
CA LEU A 361 9.20 -7.02 -10.50
C LEU A 361 9.17 -8.54 -10.42
N ALA A 362 9.16 -9.09 -9.21
CA ALA A 362 8.73 -10.46 -8.95
C ALA A 362 7.24 -10.44 -8.60
N PHE A 363 6.42 -11.26 -9.24
CA PHE A 363 4.97 -11.27 -9.05
C PHE A 363 4.37 -12.65 -9.33
N SER A 364 3.15 -12.89 -8.85
CA SER A 364 2.45 -14.18 -8.98
C SER A 364 1.52 -14.30 -10.19
N GLY A 365 1.76 -13.52 -11.26
CA GLY A 365 0.92 -13.54 -12.45
C GLY A 365 0.80 -14.93 -13.07
N ASP A 366 -0.37 -15.25 -13.62
CA ASP A 366 -0.73 -16.56 -14.19
C ASP A 366 -0.35 -17.77 -13.31
N ASP A 367 -0.49 -17.63 -11.99
CA ASP A 367 -0.17 -18.64 -10.97
C ASP A 367 1.26 -19.19 -11.06
N LYS A 368 2.24 -18.31 -11.31
CA LYS A 368 3.67 -18.67 -11.41
C LYS A 368 4.54 -17.63 -10.74
N PHE A 369 5.72 -18.04 -10.30
CA PHE A 369 6.77 -17.09 -9.95
C PHE A 369 7.24 -16.40 -11.24
N SER A 370 6.85 -15.15 -11.38
CA SER A 370 7.02 -14.38 -12.60
C SER A 370 7.97 -13.23 -12.35
N VAL A 371 8.91 -13.00 -13.28
CA VAL A 371 9.86 -11.91 -13.16
C VAL A 371 9.87 -11.09 -14.44
N ARG A 372 9.64 -9.78 -14.30
CA ARG A 372 9.61 -8.83 -15.43
C ARG A 372 10.48 -7.62 -15.14
N LYS A 373 11.30 -7.24 -16.12
CA LYS A 373 12.13 -6.05 -16.04
C LYS A 373 11.30 -4.77 -16.14
N ALA A 374 11.61 -3.81 -15.27
CA ALA A 374 11.14 -2.43 -15.30
C ALA A 374 12.33 -1.47 -15.42
N THR A 375 12.15 -0.37 -16.16
CA THR A 375 13.16 0.70 -16.27
C THR A 375 12.53 2.04 -15.95
N LEU A 376 13.10 2.73 -14.95
CA LEU A 376 12.76 4.08 -14.57
C LEU A 376 13.53 5.09 -15.44
N THR A 377 12.87 6.19 -15.78
CA THR A 377 13.52 7.39 -16.31
C THR A 377 13.32 8.52 -15.32
N LEU A 378 14.39 9.20 -14.93
CA LEU A 378 14.32 10.37 -14.06
C LEU A 378 14.13 11.66 -14.89
N TYR A 379 13.57 12.70 -14.28
CA TYR A 379 13.64 14.04 -14.88
C TYR A 379 15.10 14.48 -15.04
N ALA A 380 15.38 15.25 -16.09
CA ALA A 380 16.70 15.83 -16.26
C ALA A 380 17.00 16.76 -15.08
N THR A 381 17.99 16.41 -14.25
CA THR A 381 18.48 17.32 -13.22
C THR A 381 19.01 18.57 -13.94
N PRO A 382 18.51 19.78 -13.64
CA PRO A 382 19.05 20.99 -14.24
C PRO A 382 20.53 21.06 -13.93
N THR A 383 21.36 20.94 -14.97
CA THR A 383 22.80 21.12 -14.82
C THR A 383 23.01 22.53 -14.29
N PRO A 384 23.68 22.73 -13.13
CA PRO A 384 23.93 24.07 -12.65
C PRO A 384 24.67 24.84 -13.74
N SER A 385 24.02 25.89 -14.25
CA SER A 385 24.66 26.81 -15.19
C SER A 385 25.94 27.33 -14.53
N PRO A 386 27.09 27.33 -15.23
CA PRO A 386 28.33 27.80 -14.64
C PRO A 386 28.11 29.21 -14.09
N THR A 387 28.16 29.33 -12.77
CA THR A 387 28.07 30.63 -12.10
C THR A 387 29.32 31.40 -12.51
N ASN A 388 29.14 32.51 -13.25
CA ASN A 388 30.24 33.40 -13.60
C ASN A 388 30.97 33.79 -12.30
N THR A 389 32.15 33.22 -12.09
CA THR A 389 33.02 33.60 -10.98
C THR A 389 33.47 35.03 -11.26
N PRO A 390 33.26 36.00 -10.35
CA PRO A 390 33.74 37.36 -10.56
C PRO A 390 35.25 37.34 -10.77
N VAL A 391 35.70 37.81 -11.93
CA VAL A 391 37.12 37.96 -12.26
C VAL A 391 37.67 39.06 -11.35
N ASN A 392 38.55 38.68 -10.42
CA ASN A 392 39.34 39.64 -9.66
C ASN A 392 40.16 40.50 -10.63
N THR A 393 39.85 41.79 -10.68
CA THR A 393 40.58 42.78 -11.47
C THR A 393 41.98 42.94 -10.86
N PRO A 394 43.07 42.73 -11.61
CA PRO A 394 44.41 42.88 -11.05
C PRO A 394 44.66 44.34 -10.66
N THR A 395 45.00 44.57 -9.39
CA THR A 395 45.40 45.87 -8.87
C THR A 395 46.85 46.14 -9.29
N PRO A 396 47.18 47.30 -9.90
CA PRO A 396 48.54 47.59 -10.35
C PRO A 396 49.49 47.73 -9.17
N THR A 397 50.56 46.92 -9.15
CA THR A 397 51.62 46.98 -8.13
C THR A 397 52.73 47.90 -8.63
N ASN A 398 53.07 48.94 -7.86
CA ASN A 398 54.18 49.85 -8.16
C ASN A 398 55.53 49.15 -7.91
N THR A 399 56.35 49.07 -8.95
CA THR A 399 57.73 48.58 -8.93
C THR A 399 58.68 49.61 -8.31
N PRO A 400 59.43 49.30 -7.23
CA PRO A 400 60.52 50.16 -6.78
C PRO A 400 61.80 49.89 -7.59
N THR A 401 62.42 50.97 -8.04
CA THR A 401 63.67 51.02 -8.81
C THR A 401 64.87 50.79 -7.89
N SER A 402 65.79 49.87 -8.23
CA SER A 402 67.05 49.67 -7.50
C SER A 402 68.16 50.57 -8.04
N THR A 403 68.91 51.19 -7.14
CA THR A 403 70.13 51.98 -7.44
C THR A 403 71.34 51.23 -6.89
N ASN A 404 72.35 51.00 -7.72
CA ASN A 404 73.58 50.26 -7.39
C ASN A 404 74.60 51.12 -6.62
N THR A 405 75.24 50.57 -5.58
CA THR A 405 76.62 50.92 -5.17
C THR A 405 77.25 49.72 -4.39
N PRO A 406 78.53 49.35 -4.62
CA PRO A 406 79.08 48.06 -4.21
C PRO A 406 79.95 48.11 -2.94
N THR A 407 80.12 46.97 -2.25
CA THR A 407 81.24 46.69 -1.33
C THR A 407 81.46 45.15 -1.24
N PRO A 408 82.70 44.61 -1.11
CA PRO A 408 83.02 43.22 -1.47
C PRO A 408 83.23 42.24 -0.28
N SER A 409 83.26 40.93 -0.63
CA SER A 409 83.88 39.75 0.05
C SER A 409 83.18 39.16 1.29
N ASN A 410 82.99 37.84 1.49
CA ASN A 410 83.52 36.60 0.90
C ASN A 410 82.48 35.44 0.93
N THR A 411 82.56 34.58 -0.08
CA THR A 411 81.87 33.31 -0.44
C THR A 411 82.12 32.13 0.54
N PRO A 412 81.55 30.90 0.37
CA PRO A 412 80.19 30.39 0.10
C PRO A 412 79.69 29.40 1.20
N THR A 413 78.46 28.86 1.09
CA THR A 413 78.23 27.41 0.83
C THR A 413 76.77 27.19 0.41
N SER A 414 76.62 26.41 -0.66
CA SER A 414 75.43 25.96 -1.37
C SER A 414 74.55 25.00 -0.58
N THR A 415 73.23 25.02 -0.81
CA THR A 415 72.47 23.81 -1.21
C THR A 415 71.22 24.25 -1.97
N SER A 416 71.14 23.85 -3.24
CA SER A 416 69.95 23.84 -4.10
C SER A 416 68.99 22.73 -3.61
N THR A 417 67.70 22.62 -3.95
CA THR A 417 67.14 22.63 -5.31
C THR A 417 65.61 22.51 -5.22
N THR A 418 64.92 23.33 -6.02
CA THR A 418 63.69 23.08 -6.82
C THR A 418 62.38 22.62 -6.18
N THR A 419 61.48 23.59 -6.01
CA THR A 419 60.21 23.80 -6.76
C THR A 419 59.71 22.67 -7.68
N SER A 420 58.47 22.20 -7.45
CA SER A 420 57.29 22.52 -8.28
C SER A 420 56.07 21.65 -7.91
N THR A 421 54.96 22.30 -7.58
CA THR A 421 53.60 21.73 -7.71
C THR A 421 53.18 21.86 -9.18
N PRO A 422 52.46 20.87 -9.76
CA PRO A 422 51.04 21.11 -10.00
C PRO A 422 50.12 19.88 -9.82
N THR A 423 48.86 20.26 -9.72
CA THR A 423 47.57 19.59 -9.49
C THR A 423 47.18 18.49 -10.49
N GLY A 424 46.35 17.54 -10.06
CA GLY A 424 45.42 16.79 -10.92
C GLY A 424 45.24 15.32 -10.54
N THR A 425 44.31 15.00 -9.62
CA THR A 425 43.90 13.61 -9.37
C THR A 425 42.74 13.26 -10.30
N ALA A 426 42.99 12.31 -11.20
CA ALA A 426 42.01 11.73 -12.10
C ALA A 426 41.18 10.64 -11.39
N THR A 427 39.90 10.61 -11.72
CA THR A 427 38.93 9.53 -11.45
C THR A 427 39.44 8.20 -12.02
N PRO A 428 39.41 7.08 -11.27
CA PRO A 428 39.77 5.77 -11.82
C PRO A 428 38.63 5.20 -12.67
N THR A 429 38.86 5.06 -13.98
CA THR A 429 38.03 4.27 -14.89
C THR A 429 38.61 2.85 -14.98
N PHE A 430 37.87 1.83 -14.56
CA PHE A 430 38.24 0.44 -14.81
C PHE A 430 37.97 0.10 -16.29
N THR A 431 39.02 -0.31 -17.00
CA THR A 431 38.93 -0.82 -18.38
C THR A 431 39.11 -2.33 -18.35
N VAL A 432 38.07 -3.09 -18.74
CA VAL A 432 38.17 -4.55 -18.88
C VAL A 432 38.75 -4.87 -20.26
N THR A 433 39.85 -5.61 -20.29
CA THR A 433 40.50 -6.08 -21.54
C THR A 433 39.94 -7.47 -21.89
N PRO A 434 39.37 -7.70 -23.09
CA PRO A 434 39.00 -9.05 -23.51
C PRO A 434 40.25 -9.85 -23.92
N THR A 435 40.45 -11.00 -23.27
CA THR A 435 41.46 -11.99 -23.67
C THR A 435 40.80 -13.05 -24.55
N PRO A 436 41.34 -13.38 -25.75
CA PRO A 436 40.78 -14.42 -26.61
C PRO A 436 41.09 -15.81 -26.05
N THR A 437 40.07 -16.64 -25.86
CA THR A 437 40.23 -18.06 -25.50
C THR A 437 39.83 -18.92 -26.69
N GLU A 438 40.74 -19.81 -27.09
CA GLU A 438 40.62 -20.66 -28.27
C GLU A 438 39.55 -21.76 -28.15
N THR A 439 38.80 -21.93 -29.23
CA THR A 439 37.85 -23.01 -29.46
C THR A 439 38.60 -24.30 -29.81
N ARG A 440 38.38 -25.38 -29.04
CA ARG A 440 38.70 -26.75 -29.47
C ARG A 440 37.42 -27.56 -29.64
N THR A 441 37.09 -27.81 -30.90
CA THR A 441 36.10 -28.78 -31.38
C THR A 441 36.57 -30.22 -31.10
N PRO A 442 35.67 -31.11 -30.68
CA PRO A 442 35.75 -32.50 -31.10
C PRO A 442 34.51 -32.90 -31.92
N THR A 443 34.79 -33.29 -33.17
CA THR A 443 33.89 -34.01 -34.08
C THR A 443 33.87 -35.48 -33.69
N LEU A 444 32.68 -36.10 -33.59
CA LEU A 444 32.54 -37.55 -33.77
C LEU A 444 31.37 -37.86 -34.72
N THR A 445 31.71 -38.69 -35.69
CA THR A 445 30.93 -39.09 -36.86
C THR A 445 30.05 -40.32 -36.53
N SER A 446 28.89 -40.39 -37.19
CA SER A 446 27.87 -41.44 -37.16
C SER A 446 28.31 -42.83 -37.65
N THR A 447 27.60 -43.91 -37.29
CA THR A 447 27.17 -45.00 -38.21
C THR A 447 25.93 -45.76 -37.65
N ALA A 448 25.10 -46.26 -38.56
CA ALA A 448 23.65 -46.51 -38.52
C ALA A 448 23.19 -47.98 -38.33
N THR A 449 21.88 -48.20 -38.17
CA THR A 449 21.07 -49.29 -38.81
C THR A 449 19.56 -48.91 -38.72
N GLY A 450 18.84 -48.60 -39.82
CA GLY A 450 17.93 -49.49 -40.60
C GLY A 450 16.58 -49.77 -39.88
N THR A 451 15.36 -49.50 -40.36
CA THR A 451 14.73 -49.80 -41.67
C THR A 451 13.38 -49.08 -41.89
N LEU A 452 12.92 -49.12 -43.14
CA LEU A 452 11.94 -48.30 -43.88
C LEU A 452 10.44 -48.61 -43.67
N SER A 453 9.57 -47.63 -43.97
CA SER A 453 8.40 -47.82 -44.86
C SER A 453 7.95 -46.48 -45.46
N ALA A 454 7.62 -46.48 -46.75
CA ALA A 454 7.38 -45.32 -47.61
C ALA A 454 5.91 -45.20 -48.04
N SER A 455 5.45 -43.98 -48.34
CA SER A 455 4.56 -43.72 -49.50
C SER A 455 4.52 -42.23 -49.89
N GLU A 456 5.09 -41.92 -51.05
CA GLU A 456 4.61 -41.06 -52.18
C GLU A 456 3.60 -39.90 -51.92
N ARG A 457 3.60 -38.71 -52.57
CA ARG A 457 4.30 -38.09 -53.72
C ARG A 457 3.75 -36.64 -53.95
N LEU A 458 4.57 -35.79 -54.60
CA LEU A 458 4.31 -34.53 -55.37
C LEU A 458 4.11 -33.15 -54.68
N THR A 459 5.03 -32.25 -55.03
CA THR A 459 4.94 -30.77 -55.06
C THR A 459 4.13 -30.24 -56.26
N PRO A 460 3.56 -29.02 -56.17
CA PRO A 460 4.17 -27.89 -56.91
C PRO A 460 4.22 -26.52 -56.16
N GLN A 461 5.03 -25.63 -56.74
CA GLN A 461 5.48 -24.25 -56.46
C GLN A 461 4.34 -23.16 -56.37
N PRO A 462 4.58 -21.91 -55.87
CA PRO A 462 3.58 -21.09 -55.17
C PRO A 462 2.87 -20.04 -56.03
N THR A 463 1.79 -19.50 -55.46
CA THR A 463 1.01 -18.36 -55.98
C THR A 463 0.81 -17.34 -54.85
N GLY A 464 1.01 -16.05 -55.14
CA GLY A 464 1.07 -14.98 -54.15
C GLY A 464 -0.22 -14.18 -53.91
N THR A 465 -0.15 -13.37 -52.85
CA THR A 465 -0.87 -12.09 -52.55
C THR A 465 -2.37 -12.20 -52.18
N PRO A 466 -2.98 -11.35 -51.30
CA PRO A 466 -2.54 -10.00 -50.89
C PRO A 466 -2.65 -9.58 -49.41
N THR A 467 -1.93 -8.51 -49.09
CA THR A 467 -1.98 -7.69 -47.86
C THR A 467 -3.15 -6.70 -47.93
N PHE A 468 -3.94 -6.57 -46.85
CA PHE A 468 -4.91 -5.49 -46.68
C PHE A 468 -4.38 -4.47 -45.65
N THR A 469 -4.38 -3.20 -46.05
CA THR A 469 -4.13 -2.03 -45.20
C THR A 469 -5.49 -1.47 -44.74
N PRO A 470 -5.73 -1.24 -43.44
CA PRO A 470 -6.93 -0.55 -42.98
C PRO A 470 -6.77 0.99 -43.04
N THR A 471 -7.81 1.66 -43.54
CA THR A 471 -8.00 3.12 -43.54
C THR A 471 -8.87 3.51 -42.33
N PRO A 472 -8.57 4.60 -41.60
CA PRO A 472 -9.40 5.03 -40.47
C PRO A 472 -10.71 5.68 -40.93
N THR A 473 -11.80 5.39 -40.22
CA THR A 473 -13.13 6.01 -40.40
C THR A 473 -13.46 6.84 -39.17
N GLU A 474 -13.79 8.11 -39.35
CA GLU A 474 -14.22 9.00 -38.26
C GLU A 474 -15.65 8.67 -37.80
N THR A 475 -15.87 8.69 -36.48
CA THR A 475 -17.19 8.48 -35.85
C THR A 475 -17.56 9.75 -35.09
N SER A 476 -18.74 10.32 -35.38
CA SER A 476 -19.26 11.52 -34.74
C SER A 476 -19.92 11.24 -33.39
N THR A 477 -19.62 12.07 -32.39
CA THR A 477 -20.19 12.06 -31.02
C THR A 477 -21.63 12.59 -30.99
N PRO A 478 -22.60 11.94 -30.31
CA PRO A 478 -23.89 12.55 -30.02
C PRO A 478 -23.85 13.40 -28.74
N SER A 479 -24.52 14.55 -28.77
CA SER A 479 -24.75 15.46 -27.64
C SER A 479 -25.97 15.00 -26.83
N VAL A 480 -25.85 14.94 -25.51
CA VAL A 480 -26.97 14.60 -24.60
C VAL A 480 -27.56 15.89 -24.03
N THR A 481 -28.89 16.02 -24.08
CA THR A 481 -29.68 17.05 -23.39
C THR A 481 -30.35 16.41 -22.19
N PRO A 482 -30.27 16.96 -20.96
CA PRO A 482 -30.87 16.33 -19.79
C PRO A 482 -32.40 16.50 -19.82
N THR A 483 -33.12 15.41 -19.58
CA THR A 483 -34.56 15.39 -19.32
C THR A 483 -34.76 14.75 -17.96
N SER A 484 -35.42 15.45 -17.03
CA SER A 484 -35.74 14.93 -15.71
C SER A 484 -36.68 13.73 -15.83
N THR A 485 -36.27 12.60 -15.24
CA THR A 485 -37.00 11.33 -15.24
C THR A 485 -37.33 10.99 -13.78
N PRO A 486 -38.56 10.53 -13.47
CA PRO A 486 -39.01 10.34 -12.08
C PRO A 486 -38.24 9.22 -11.36
N PHE A 487 -38.05 9.44 -10.05
CA PHE A 487 -37.33 8.61 -9.08
C PHE A 487 -37.57 7.11 -9.25
N VAL A 488 -36.49 6.38 -9.50
CA VAL A 488 -36.37 4.98 -9.16
C VAL A 488 -35.79 4.98 -7.76
N ILE A 489 -36.52 4.43 -6.77
CA ILE A 489 -35.96 4.17 -5.44
C ILE A 489 -34.77 3.23 -5.67
N SER A 490 -33.59 3.79 -5.53
CA SER A 490 -32.35 3.10 -5.77
C SER A 490 -31.89 2.61 -4.41
N LYS A 491 -32.00 1.29 -4.16
CA LYS A 491 -31.45 0.59 -2.98
C LYS A 491 -29.92 0.54 -3.08
N TYR A 492 -29.30 1.70 -3.24
CA TYR A 492 -27.86 1.86 -3.15
C TYR A 492 -27.58 2.39 -1.75
N ASP A 493 -26.41 2.03 -1.29
CA ASP A 493 -25.84 2.28 0.02
C ASP A 493 -24.35 2.49 -0.34
N THR A 494 -23.93 3.76 -0.31
CA THR A 494 -22.75 4.28 -1.01
C THR A 494 -21.48 4.18 -0.16
N ASP A 495 -21.59 4.41 1.14
CA ASP A 495 -20.58 4.23 2.20
C ASP A 495 -20.55 2.79 2.76
N ASN A 496 -21.60 1.99 2.53
CA ASN A 496 -21.73 0.62 3.03
C ASN A 496 -21.87 0.49 4.55
N ASP A 497 -22.56 1.45 5.15
CA ASP A 497 -22.85 1.50 6.58
C ASP A 497 -24.15 0.75 6.98
N GLY A 498 -24.94 0.31 6.00
CA GLY A 498 -26.18 -0.45 6.23
C GLY A 498 -27.47 0.34 6.05
N ILE A 499 -27.40 1.66 5.88
CA ILE A 499 -28.52 2.51 5.48
C ILE A 499 -28.50 2.72 3.96
N PHE A 500 -29.65 2.69 3.29
CA PHE A 500 -29.68 3.05 1.87
C PHE A 500 -29.69 4.57 1.69
N ASP A 501 -28.91 5.08 0.71
CA ASP A 501 -28.77 6.49 0.33
C ASP A 501 -30.07 7.32 0.41
N TYR A 502 -31.20 6.71 0.03
CA TYR A 502 -32.49 7.40 0.02
C TYR A 502 -33.05 7.70 1.42
N TYR A 503 -32.64 6.97 2.45
CA TYR A 503 -33.06 7.17 3.84
C TYR A 503 -32.21 8.20 4.58
N GLU A 504 -31.06 8.59 4.00
CA GLU A 504 -30.15 9.62 4.52
C GLU A 504 -30.51 11.02 3.99
N ASP A 505 -31.68 11.15 3.36
CA ASP A 505 -32.36 12.43 3.14
C ASP A 505 -33.11 12.83 4.43
N HIS A 506 -32.39 13.17 5.50
CA HIS A 506 -33.01 13.43 6.80
C HIS A 506 -34.06 14.53 6.75
N ASN A 507 -33.80 15.59 5.97
CA ASN A 507 -34.72 16.71 5.82
C ASN A 507 -35.87 16.47 4.79
N HIS A 508 -35.80 15.38 4.01
CA HIS A 508 -36.76 14.95 2.97
C HIS A 508 -36.98 15.96 1.82
N ASP A 509 -35.96 16.75 1.47
CA ASP A 509 -36.01 17.71 0.35
C ASP A 509 -35.55 17.12 -1.00
N GLY A 510 -35.02 15.90 -0.97
CA GLY A 510 -34.54 15.14 -2.11
C GLY A 510 -33.11 15.45 -2.53
N ASN A 511 -32.33 16.15 -1.70
CA ASN A 511 -30.93 16.48 -1.96
C ASN A 511 -29.99 15.94 -0.86
N LEU A 512 -29.59 14.69 -1.02
CA LEU A 512 -28.64 13.99 -0.14
C LEU A 512 -27.29 14.70 0.06
N LEU A 513 -26.90 15.63 -0.81
CA LEU A 513 -25.60 16.33 -0.73
C LEU A 513 -25.56 17.45 0.32
N ASN A 514 -26.63 17.67 1.08
CA ASN A 514 -26.69 18.72 2.10
C ASN A 514 -27.21 18.25 3.47
N ASP A 515 -27.38 16.95 3.63
CA ASP A 515 -27.56 16.28 4.91
C ASP A 515 -26.15 15.78 5.26
N ASP A 516 -25.61 16.32 6.36
CA ASP A 516 -24.19 16.33 6.78
C ASP A 516 -24.24 16.64 8.28
N THR A 517 -24.36 15.59 9.09
CA THR A 517 -24.77 15.61 10.49
C THR A 517 -23.68 16.22 11.38
N ASP A 518 -22.41 15.82 11.16
CA ASP A 518 -21.24 16.33 11.86
C ASP A 518 -20.64 17.65 11.28
N GLN A 519 -21.05 18.04 10.06
CA GLN A 519 -20.55 19.19 9.31
C GLN A 519 -19.06 19.11 8.95
N ASP A 520 -18.51 17.91 8.74
CA ASP A 520 -17.13 17.73 8.32
C ASP A 520 -16.92 17.95 6.81
N GLY A 521 -18.02 17.94 6.04
CA GLY A 521 -18.09 18.16 4.60
C GLY A 521 -18.26 16.89 3.76
N TYR A 522 -18.46 15.73 4.38
CA TYR A 522 -19.01 14.53 3.76
C TYR A 522 -20.51 14.46 4.07
N PRO A 523 -21.38 14.40 3.05
CA PRO A 523 -22.80 14.21 3.31
C PRO A 523 -23.06 12.80 3.85
N ASP A 524 -24.06 12.62 4.72
CA ASP A 524 -24.34 11.39 5.49
C ASP A 524 -24.28 10.12 4.59
N PHE A 525 -24.96 10.11 3.42
CA PHE A 525 -24.89 9.00 2.43
C PHE A 525 -23.52 8.71 1.78
N GLN A 526 -22.46 9.40 2.18
CA GLN A 526 -21.07 9.19 1.77
C GLN A 526 -20.12 9.17 2.96
N ASP A 527 -20.64 9.35 4.16
CA ASP A 527 -19.97 9.19 5.43
C ASP A 527 -20.34 7.83 6.03
N ASN A 528 -19.50 7.28 6.89
CA ASN A 528 -19.73 5.97 7.49
C ASN A 528 -19.80 6.04 9.02
N ASP A 529 -19.83 7.26 9.55
CA ASP A 529 -19.68 7.70 10.94
C ASP A 529 -20.32 9.11 10.99
N ASP A 530 -21.65 9.18 10.81
CA ASP A 530 -22.38 10.39 10.40
C ASP A 530 -22.29 11.53 11.44
N ASP A 531 -22.03 11.22 12.71
CA ASP A 531 -21.90 12.17 13.81
C ASP A 531 -20.45 12.37 14.32
N ASP A 532 -19.47 11.70 13.71
CA ASP A 532 -18.03 11.80 13.97
C ASP A 532 -17.63 11.45 15.41
N ASP A 533 -18.39 10.52 16.00
CA ASP A 533 -18.21 10.02 17.36
C ASP A 533 -17.19 8.85 17.44
N TRP A 534 -16.65 8.44 16.28
CA TRP A 534 -15.66 7.38 16.07
C TRP A 534 -16.22 5.95 16.11
N PHE A 535 -17.54 5.80 16.21
CA PHE A 535 -18.28 4.57 16.02
C PHE A 535 -18.93 4.61 14.64
N PRO A 536 -18.60 3.67 13.74
CA PRO A 536 -19.23 3.66 12.44
C PRO A 536 -20.73 3.37 12.55
N THR A 537 -21.56 4.06 11.76
CA THR A 537 -23.04 3.92 11.68
C THR A 537 -23.52 2.45 11.68
N ILE A 538 -22.77 1.56 11.01
CA ILE A 538 -23.08 0.12 10.95
C ILE A 538 -22.97 -0.61 12.30
N ASP A 539 -22.06 -0.19 13.17
CA ASP A 539 -21.76 -0.82 14.46
C ASP A 539 -22.66 -0.27 15.59
N GLU A 540 -23.37 0.82 15.34
CA GLU A 540 -24.32 1.48 16.24
C GLU A 540 -25.74 0.92 16.12
N LYS A 541 -25.92 -0.08 15.26
CA LYS A 541 -27.19 -0.75 14.98
C LYS A 541 -28.22 0.21 14.36
N ALA A 542 -27.77 0.97 13.36
CA ALA A 542 -28.63 1.80 12.51
C ALA A 542 -29.73 0.98 11.78
N ASP A 543 -29.47 -0.28 11.42
CA ASP A 543 -30.45 -1.21 10.82
C ASP A 543 -30.38 -2.62 11.44
N PRO A 544 -31.07 -2.86 12.58
CA PRO A 544 -31.05 -4.15 13.26
C PRO A 544 -31.67 -5.32 12.47
N ASP A 545 -32.65 -5.07 11.59
CA ASP A 545 -33.34 -6.11 10.82
C ASP A 545 -32.77 -6.36 9.42
N ILE A 546 -31.81 -5.53 9.02
CA ILE A 546 -30.96 -5.62 7.82
C ILE A 546 -31.82 -5.48 6.53
N ASP A 547 -32.84 -4.64 6.56
CA ASP A 547 -33.69 -4.34 5.40
C ASP A 547 -33.27 -3.09 4.59
N GLY A 548 -32.25 -2.39 5.10
CA GLY A 548 -31.61 -1.17 4.64
C GLY A 548 -32.33 0.12 5.06
N SER A 549 -33.24 0.04 6.04
CA SER A 549 -34.03 1.17 6.53
C SER A 549 -33.66 1.46 7.99
N PRO A 550 -33.47 2.73 8.40
CA PRO A 550 -33.21 3.08 9.79
C PRO A 550 -34.50 3.12 10.64
N ALA A 551 -35.54 2.37 10.23
CA ALA A 551 -36.87 2.48 10.83
C ALA A 551 -36.96 1.86 12.24
N ASP A 552 -36.03 0.96 12.54
CA ASP A 552 -35.86 0.29 13.81
C ASP A 552 -34.45 0.51 14.41
N ALA A 553 -33.77 1.58 14.00
CA ALA A 553 -32.49 2.03 14.56
C ALA A 553 -32.53 2.10 16.09
N THR A 554 -31.38 1.86 16.72
CA THR A 554 -31.22 2.01 18.18
C THR A 554 -31.17 3.51 18.53
N ASP A 555 -31.75 3.84 19.68
CA ASP A 555 -31.81 5.16 20.31
C ASP A 555 -31.67 4.88 21.81
N THR A 556 -30.43 4.96 22.31
CA THR A 556 -29.98 4.43 23.59
C THR A 556 -30.51 5.27 24.75
N ASP A 557 -30.46 6.60 24.64
CA ASP A 557 -30.94 7.54 25.66
C ASP A 557 -32.45 7.90 25.52
N GLN A 558 -33.07 7.57 24.37
CA GLN A 558 -34.47 7.85 24.01
C GLN A 558 -34.80 9.33 23.85
N ASP A 559 -33.86 10.16 23.40
CA ASP A 559 -34.10 11.57 23.09
C ASP A 559 -34.79 11.79 21.73
N GLY A 560 -34.75 10.77 20.86
CA GLY A 560 -35.35 10.75 19.53
C GLY A 560 -34.39 10.98 18.37
N ILE A 561 -33.10 11.10 18.62
CA ILE A 561 -32.00 10.99 17.66
C ILE A 561 -31.47 9.54 17.76
N PRO A 562 -31.41 8.77 16.67
CA PRO A 562 -30.78 7.46 16.70
C PRO A 562 -29.28 7.56 16.99
N ASP A 563 -28.71 6.51 17.62
CA ASP A 563 -27.30 6.45 18.04
C ASP A 563 -26.35 6.93 16.92
N PHE A 564 -26.53 6.42 15.69
CA PHE A 564 -25.69 6.81 14.54
C PHE A 564 -25.77 8.27 14.04
N LEU A 565 -26.56 9.11 14.69
CA LEU A 565 -26.69 10.54 14.41
C LEU A 565 -26.54 11.37 15.70
N ASP A 566 -26.12 10.75 16.81
CA ASP A 566 -26.04 11.34 18.16
C ASP A 566 -24.63 11.20 18.77
N ASP A 567 -23.92 12.33 18.87
CA ASP A 567 -22.55 12.36 19.38
C ASP A 567 -22.41 12.15 20.92
N ASP A 568 -23.54 11.92 21.62
CA ASP A 568 -23.72 11.68 23.07
C ASP A 568 -24.78 10.58 23.29
N ASP A 569 -24.51 9.38 22.76
CA ASP A 569 -25.37 8.19 22.67
C ASP A 569 -26.18 7.84 23.95
N ASP A 570 -25.60 8.06 25.13
CA ASP A 570 -26.21 7.74 26.41
C ASP A 570 -26.81 8.95 27.14
N GLY A 571 -26.64 10.14 26.58
CA GLY A 571 -27.20 11.41 27.03
C GLY A 571 -26.64 11.89 28.37
N ASP A 572 -25.45 11.44 28.76
CA ASP A 572 -24.84 11.80 30.04
C ASP A 572 -24.03 13.11 30.00
N GLY A 573 -23.76 13.62 28.79
CA GLY A 573 -23.10 14.89 28.53
C GLY A 573 -21.60 14.76 28.22
N ALA A 574 -21.07 13.54 28.14
CA ALA A 574 -19.77 13.22 27.55
C ALA A 574 -19.97 12.74 26.11
N LEU A 575 -19.12 13.21 25.18
CA LEU A 575 -19.24 12.74 23.79
C LEU A 575 -18.83 11.27 23.72
N SER A 576 -19.57 10.43 23.00
CA SER A 576 -19.32 9.00 22.82
C SER A 576 -17.85 8.70 22.46
N ARG A 577 -17.25 9.53 21.60
CA ARG A 577 -15.81 9.47 21.22
C ARG A 577 -14.81 9.59 22.37
N GLN A 578 -15.20 10.21 23.49
CA GLN A 578 -14.36 10.41 24.67
C GLN A 578 -14.39 9.19 25.59
N GLU A 579 -15.48 8.43 25.55
CA GLU A 579 -15.74 7.29 26.44
C GLU A 579 -15.28 5.98 25.79
N GLY A 580 -15.65 5.78 24.52
CA GLY A 580 -15.19 4.67 23.70
C GLY A 580 -15.72 3.30 24.13
N MET A 581 -15.21 2.24 23.50
CA MET A 581 -15.68 0.83 23.65
C MET A 581 -15.34 0.13 24.98
N LEU A 582 -14.84 0.84 25.99
CA LEU A 582 -14.48 0.21 27.25
C LEU A 582 -15.73 -0.16 28.06
N ASP A 583 -15.58 -0.97 29.10
CA ASP A 583 -16.63 -1.26 30.09
C ASP A 583 -15.95 -1.12 31.45
N LEU A 584 -15.73 0.12 31.89
CA LEU A 584 -14.94 0.46 33.06
C LEU A 584 -15.59 -0.06 34.34
N ASN A 585 -16.91 -0.03 34.41
CA ASN A 585 -17.67 -0.47 35.57
C ASN A 585 -17.97 -1.99 35.57
N HIS A 586 -17.66 -2.68 34.46
CA HIS A 586 -17.82 -4.12 34.24
C HIS A 586 -19.28 -4.61 34.35
N ASN A 587 -20.24 -3.78 33.93
CA ASN A 587 -21.67 -4.12 33.93
C ASN A 587 -22.11 -4.81 32.62
N GLY A 588 -21.24 -4.84 31.60
CA GLY A 588 -21.49 -5.45 30.30
C GLY A 588 -22.10 -4.51 29.26
N ILE A 589 -22.20 -3.21 29.55
CA ILE A 589 -22.57 -2.13 28.63
C ILE A 589 -21.26 -1.37 28.31
N PRO A 590 -20.95 -1.10 27.04
CA PRO A 590 -19.85 -0.22 26.70
C PRO A 590 -20.05 1.19 27.30
N ASP A 591 -18.96 1.86 27.65
CA ASP A 591 -18.98 3.14 28.37
C ASP A 591 -19.73 4.22 27.56
N TYR A 592 -19.56 4.28 26.23
CA TYR A 592 -20.31 5.19 25.35
C TYR A 592 -21.84 4.93 25.27
N LEU A 593 -22.31 3.81 25.82
CA LEU A 593 -23.75 3.46 25.89
C LEU A 593 -24.22 3.39 27.36
N ASP A 594 -23.41 3.84 28.31
CA ASP A 594 -23.61 3.64 29.75
C ASP A 594 -23.64 4.97 30.53
N PRO A 595 -24.83 5.52 30.79
CA PRO A 595 -24.99 6.84 31.40
C PRO A 595 -24.59 6.88 32.88
N GLU A 596 -24.11 5.75 33.44
CA GLU A 596 -23.48 5.69 34.76
C GLU A 596 -21.96 6.00 34.70
N VAL A 597 -21.39 6.28 33.51
CA VAL A 597 -19.93 6.38 33.26
C VAL A 597 -19.47 7.67 32.54
N ALA A 598 -20.07 8.84 32.80
CA ALA A 598 -19.55 10.14 32.33
C ALA A 598 -18.04 10.40 32.59
N ASP A 599 -17.14 10.09 31.65
CA ASP A 599 -15.71 10.38 31.77
C ASP A 599 -15.29 11.62 30.97
N ALA A 600 -15.72 12.79 31.45
CA ALA A 600 -15.18 14.08 31.01
C ALA A 600 -13.80 14.43 31.64
N ASP A 601 -13.23 13.57 32.49
CA ASP A 601 -12.05 13.90 33.32
C ASP A 601 -10.71 13.37 32.77
N PHE A 602 -10.70 12.83 31.53
CA PHE A 602 -9.49 12.35 30.88
C PHE A 602 -9.06 13.08 29.60
N LEU A 603 -8.93 14.41 29.59
CA LEU A 603 -8.07 15.12 28.60
C LEU A 603 -7.35 16.36 29.20
N PRO A 604 -6.11 16.76 28.80
CA PRO A 604 -5.20 16.18 27.81
C PRO A 604 -3.75 15.96 28.32
N ILE A 605 -2.94 15.18 27.58
CA ILE A 605 -1.47 15.21 27.67
C ILE A 605 -1.01 16.63 27.30
N THR A 606 -0.70 17.43 28.33
CA THR A 606 -0.04 18.73 28.18
C THR A 606 1.40 18.51 27.74
N MET A 607 1.76 19.18 26.65
CA MET A 607 3.12 19.37 26.19
C MET A 607 4.02 19.86 27.34
N TYR A 608 5.12 19.16 27.59
CA TYR A 608 6.31 19.81 28.17
C TYR A 608 7.24 20.19 27.03
N THR A 609 7.10 21.43 26.55
CA THR A 609 8.16 22.10 25.80
C THR A 609 9.10 22.86 26.73
N GLU A 610 10.38 22.62 26.50
CA GLU A 610 11.56 23.46 26.74
C GLU A 610 12.19 23.67 28.14
N SER A 611 13.45 23.17 28.21
CA SER A 611 14.68 23.98 28.38
C SER A 611 15.08 24.46 29.79
N THR A 612 16.10 23.81 30.37
CA THR A 612 17.48 24.34 30.51
C THR A 612 18.24 23.56 31.59
N ALA A 613 19.54 23.39 31.34
CA ALA A 613 20.48 22.70 32.21
C ALA A 613 20.64 23.32 33.61
N THR A 614 20.83 22.48 34.62
CA THR A 614 22.01 22.51 35.52
C THR A 614 22.06 21.24 36.38
N PRO A 615 23.22 20.62 36.60
CA PRO A 615 23.37 19.54 37.56
C PRO A 615 23.59 20.12 38.96
N ILE A 616 23.05 19.51 40.02
CA ILE A 616 23.67 19.36 41.35
C ILE A 616 22.69 18.72 42.36
N ALA A 617 23.29 17.87 43.20
CA ALA A 617 22.92 17.42 44.54
C ALA A 617 21.92 16.25 44.71
N THR A 618 22.49 15.14 45.16
CA THR A 618 21.84 14.13 46.00
C THR A 618 21.06 14.75 47.16
N PRO A 619 19.97 14.09 47.57
CA PRO A 619 19.94 13.61 48.95
C PRO A 619 19.40 12.19 49.12
N THR A 620 20.00 11.54 50.11
CA THR A 620 19.61 10.34 50.84
C THR A 620 18.17 10.34 51.38
N SER A 621 17.40 9.27 51.13
CA SER A 621 16.92 8.30 52.14
C SER A 621 15.65 7.55 51.72
N ALA A 622 15.73 6.22 51.88
CA ALA A 622 14.68 5.26 52.25
C ALA A 622 13.37 5.22 51.45
N MET A 623 13.28 4.26 50.51
CA MET A 623 12.02 3.56 50.22
C MET A 623 12.05 2.18 50.88
N GLU A 624 11.00 1.91 51.64
CA GLU A 624 10.66 0.64 52.26
C GLU A 624 10.07 -0.29 51.17
N ILE A 625 10.71 -1.45 50.95
CA ILE A 625 10.25 -2.46 49.99
C ILE A 625 9.20 -3.33 50.71
N VAL A 626 7.98 -3.33 50.19
CA VAL A 626 6.96 -4.34 50.54
C VAL A 626 7.18 -5.54 49.61
N GLU A 627 7.66 -6.65 50.17
CA GLU A 627 7.82 -7.92 49.46
C GLU A 627 6.46 -8.60 49.24
N ILE A 628 6.15 -8.94 47.99
CA ILE A 628 5.07 -9.87 47.62
C ILE A 628 5.72 -11.24 47.36
N PRO A 629 5.33 -12.32 48.07
CA PRO A 629 6.00 -13.61 47.94
C PRO A 629 5.55 -14.39 46.69
N ILE A 630 6.55 -14.81 45.91
CA ILE A 630 6.44 -15.71 44.74
C ILE A 630 6.19 -17.15 45.23
N ARG A 631 5.11 -17.80 44.76
CA ARG A 631 4.90 -19.26 44.94
C ARG A 631 5.81 -20.03 43.98
N GLN A 632 6.66 -20.88 44.54
CA GLN A 632 7.40 -21.91 43.82
C GLN A 632 6.45 -23.05 43.40
N TYR A 633 6.50 -23.43 42.12
CA TYR A 633 6.04 -24.74 41.64
C TYR A 633 7.24 -25.69 41.64
N THR A 634 7.13 -26.78 42.39
CA THR A 634 8.08 -27.91 42.36
C THR A 634 7.57 -28.98 41.40
N ASP A 635 8.42 -29.38 40.48
CA ASP A 635 8.33 -30.61 39.71
C ASP A 635 8.38 -31.83 40.64
N ASP A 636 7.47 -32.79 40.44
CA ASP A 636 7.64 -34.21 40.78
C ASP A 636 6.44 -35.00 40.21
N ALA A 637 6.66 -35.78 39.15
CA ALA A 637 5.95 -37.05 38.90
C ALA A 637 6.54 -37.79 37.68
N GLU A 638 7.48 -38.70 37.95
CA GLU A 638 7.69 -39.88 37.11
C GLU A 638 6.94 -41.09 37.71
N GLU A 639 6.28 -41.82 36.82
CA GLU A 639 6.09 -43.28 36.80
C GLU A 639 5.25 -43.98 37.90
N GLN A 640 4.04 -44.42 37.53
CA GLN A 640 3.58 -45.78 37.86
C GLN A 640 2.57 -46.35 36.86
N LEU A 641 2.97 -47.47 36.25
CA LEU A 641 2.16 -48.40 35.46
C LEU A 641 1.22 -49.24 36.35
N GLY A 642 0.00 -49.52 35.85
CA GLY A 642 -0.61 -50.85 35.99
C GLY A 642 -2.02 -50.97 36.61
N GLY A 643 -3.03 -51.18 35.74
CA GLY A 643 -3.81 -52.43 35.73
C GLY A 643 -5.14 -52.56 36.50
N ALA A 644 -6.18 -52.94 35.74
CA ALA A 644 -7.46 -53.61 36.09
C ALA A 644 -8.52 -52.75 36.81
N VAL A 645 -9.80 -52.67 36.40
CA VAL A 645 -10.72 -53.60 35.71
C VAL A 645 -11.65 -52.81 34.78
#